data_AF-A0A242MDN3-F1
#
_entry.id   AF-A0A242MDN3-F1
#
_cell.length_a   1.000
_cell.length_b   1.000
_cell.length_c   1.000
_cell.angle_alpha   90.00
_cell.angle_beta   90.00
_cell.angle_gamma   90.00
#
_symmetry.space_group_name_H-M   'P 1'
#
loop_
_entity.id
_entity.type
_entity.pdbx_description
1 polymer ?
#
loop_
_entity_poly.entity_id
_entity_poly.type
_entity_poly.pdbx_seq_one_letter_code
_entity_poly.pdbx_strand_id
1 'polypeptide(L)'
;MTASFVIALFIVSGALIYIQAPATAWLVWALIWIAAGWLAGIAGPVVTTLLAIVFVVPALILAIKPLRRVILTRSIFDLFRKILPQMSPTERDAIEAGTVWWDAALFSGRPKWDTLLETGAPVLTAEERDFIEGECTRLCDIANDWETTAVWQDLSPEAWDFIKSKGFLGMIIPKQYGGKQFSAYAHSQVIMKLATRCSAAAVSVMVPNSLGPAELLMHYGTQAQKDHYLPRLARGDEIPCFALTSPYAGSDAAAIPDIGIVCKGVFEGRETPGFRVTWEKRYITLGPIATVLGLAFRALDPDHLLGPADEPGITCALIPTKHPGVNIGRRHWPLNAVFQNGPNWGHEVFIPMDWVIGGRDQVGNGWRMLMECLAAGRAISLPSSNVGMAKLAVRGTGAYSAVRRQFRTAIGKFEGVQEALGRMGGNLYVMDAARRLSAQAVDLGEKPSVISAIAKYHITERARKVINDGMDVVAGKGICMGPSNFLARAYQQVPISITVEGANILTRSLIIFGQGAIRCHPYVLREMAATRDSDRAKGLRDFDNAFFGHASFTASNMVRSLVFALGGSVLIPKPARADARLVPYYRASTRMATAFALLADVSMFVLGGELKRRERLSARLGDILPQLYLISATLKRFEDDGRRDADLPLVRWGVEDALHQAQSAFDAVLSNYPNRVAAGLVRVLAFPFGLPHRVPGDRLGTLIAELMTTPGEARERLIADSYAPDASVDPIGYGELMFALNPRYAQIELKLRDAVKSKHIPPMPQSLPDLDAWAADCQAKGFIDSEEAQVLSDYARYGVEVVKVDDFGADFGMLDALQKRHEALANEPEAIPA
;
A
#
# COMPACT_ATOMS: atom_id res chain seq x y z
N MET A 1 -24.22 -35.97 39.03
CA MET A 1 -22.79 -35.89 39.41
C MET A 1 -21.87 -36.23 38.24
N THR A 2 -22.06 -37.36 37.55
CA THR A 2 -21.21 -37.78 36.41
C THR A 2 -21.20 -36.80 35.23
N ALA A 3 -22.35 -36.23 34.84
CA ALA A 3 -22.39 -35.23 33.77
C ALA A 3 -21.61 -33.96 34.13
N SER A 4 -21.78 -33.43 35.35
CA SER A 4 -21.04 -32.27 35.85
C SER A 4 -19.53 -32.51 35.91
N PHE A 5 -19.12 -33.72 36.29
CA PHE A 5 -17.72 -34.15 36.30
C PHE A 5 -17.09 -34.10 34.89
N VAL A 6 -17.79 -34.60 33.89
CA VAL A 6 -17.35 -34.56 32.49
C VAL A 6 -17.37 -33.13 31.92
N ILE A 7 -18.42 -32.36 32.22
CA ILE A 7 -18.52 -30.96 31.79
C ILE A 7 -17.37 -30.12 32.36
N ALA A 8 -16.99 -30.33 33.63
CA ALA A 8 -15.86 -29.65 34.25
C ALA A 8 -14.54 -29.92 33.50
N LEU A 9 -14.33 -31.15 33.02
CA LEU A 9 -13.17 -31.50 32.17
C LEU A 9 -13.10 -30.59 30.96
N PHE A 10 -14.17 -30.50 30.18
CA PHE A 10 -14.17 -29.71 28.94
C PHE A 10 -14.07 -28.21 29.18
N ILE A 11 -14.78 -27.68 30.18
CA ILE A 11 -14.78 -26.23 30.48
C ILE A 11 -13.40 -25.80 30.99
N VAL A 12 -12.84 -26.47 32.00
CA VAL A 12 -11.55 -26.08 32.58
C VAL A 12 -10.42 -26.34 31.60
N SER A 13 -10.43 -27.48 30.89
CA SER A 13 -9.44 -27.74 29.83
C SER A 13 -9.53 -26.70 28.72
N GLY A 14 -10.74 -26.35 28.28
CA GLY A 14 -10.96 -25.27 27.31
C GLY A 14 -10.42 -23.92 27.81
N ALA A 15 -10.64 -23.57 29.08
CA ALA A 15 -10.09 -22.37 29.69
C ALA A 15 -8.55 -22.39 29.75
N LEU A 16 -7.95 -23.52 30.12
CA LEU A 16 -6.49 -23.70 30.14
C LEU A 16 -5.88 -23.56 28.73
N ILE A 17 -6.53 -24.11 27.70
CA ILE A 17 -6.14 -23.91 26.29
C ILE A 17 -6.29 -22.43 25.90
N TYR A 18 -7.40 -21.80 26.27
CA TYR A 18 -7.72 -20.41 25.93
C TYR A 18 -6.66 -19.42 26.47
N ILE A 19 -6.15 -19.66 27.68
CA ILE A 19 -5.10 -18.83 28.30
C ILE A 19 -3.66 -19.28 27.98
N GLN A 20 -3.49 -20.36 27.19
CA GLN A 20 -2.18 -21.00 26.95
C GLN A 20 -1.45 -21.38 28.25
N ALA A 21 -2.16 -22.04 29.16
CA ALA A 21 -1.62 -22.41 30.46
C ALA A 21 -0.37 -23.32 30.33
N PRO A 22 0.63 -23.18 31.23
CA PRO A 22 1.82 -24.03 31.20
C PRO A 22 1.45 -25.49 31.47
N ALA A 23 2.27 -26.43 30.99
CA ALA A 23 2.05 -27.87 31.18
C ALA A 23 1.95 -28.29 32.65
N THR A 24 2.55 -27.55 33.58
CA THR A 24 2.39 -27.76 35.03
C THR A 24 0.96 -27.51 35.51
N ALA A 25 0.27 -26.50 34.97
CA ALA A 25 -1.14 -26.24 35.28
C ALA A 25 -2.05 -27.38 34.78
N TRP A 26 -1.72 -27.97 33.62
CA TRP A 26 -2.40 -29.16 33.11
C TRP A 26 -2.22 -30.38 34.01
N LEU A 27 -1.00 -30.60 34.52
CA LEU A 27 -0.72 -31.66 35.47
C LEU A 27 -1.52 -31.49 36.77
N VAL A 28 -1.51 -30.27 37.33
CA VAL A 28 -2.29 -29.93 38.54
C VAL A 28 -3.78 -30.14 38.30
N TRP A 29 -4.31 -29.67 37.16
CA TRP A 29 -5.70 -29.87 36.80
C TRP A 29 -6.07 -31.35 36.66
N ALA A 30 -5.25 -32.15 35.95
CA ALA A 30 -5.49 -33.58 35.81
C ALA A 30 -5.55 -34.29 37.16
N LEU A 31 -4.63 -33.96 38.08
CA LEU A 31 -4.61 -34.50 39.44
C LEU A 31 -5.85 -34.10 40.24
N ILE A 32 -6.23 -32.82 40.22
CA ILE A 32 -7.41 -32.30 40.93
C ILE A 32 -8.69 -32.95 40.39
N TRP A 33 -8.84 -33.00 39.07
CA TRP A 33 -10.03 -33.55 38.43
C TRP A 33 -10.17 -35.04 38.76
N ILE A 34 -9.12 -35.84 38.64
CA ILE A 34 -9.15 -37.27 38.99
C ILE A 34 -9.45 -37.48 40.48
N ALA A 35 -8.80 -36.71 41.36
CA ALA A 35 -9.05 -36.79 42.80
C ALA A 35 -10.50 -36.44 43.15
N ALA A 36 -11.10 -35.43 42.50
CA ALA A 36 -12.50 -35.08 42.67
C ALA A 36 -13.43 -36.22 42.21
N GLY A 37 -13.10 -36.90 41.11
CA GLY A 37 -13.86 -38.06 40.62
C GLY A 37 -13.82 -39.25 41.58
N TRP A 38 -12.66 -39.51 42.18
CA TRP A 38 -12.48 -40.52 43.22
C TRP A 38 -13.27 -40.18 44.49
N LEU A 39 -13.09 -38.97 45.03
CA LEU A 39 -13.74 -38.52 46.27
C LEU A 39 -15.27 -38.45 46.15
N ALA A 40 -15.78 -38.12 44.96
CA ALA A 40 -17.22 -38.10 44.69
C ALA A 40 -17.82 -39.48 44.39
N GLY A 41 -17.02 -40.56 44.42
CA GLY A 41 -17.47 -41.93 44.12
C GLY A 41 -17.85 -42.15 42.64
N ILE A 42 -17.42 -41.26 41.75
CA ILE A 42 -17.73 -41.32 40.31
C ILE A 42 -16.77 -42.29 39.59
N ALA A 43 -15.53 -42.39 40.05
CA ALA A 43 -14.51 -43.28 39.50
C ALA A 43 -14.03 -44.30 40.55
N GLY A 44 -14.23 -45.59 40.27
CA GLY A 44 -13.65 -46.67 41.07
C GLY A 44 -12.13 -46.82 40.86
N PRO A 45 -11.47 -47.79 41.53
CA PRO A 45 -10.00 -47.93 41.49
C PRO A 45 -9.46 -48.11 40.08
N VAL A 46 -10.09 -49.01 39.31
CA VAL A 46 -9.70 -49.30 37.92
C VAL A 46 -9.85 -48.06 37.03
N VAL A 47 -10.98 -47.35 37.12
CA VAL A 47 -11.25 -46.15 36.32
C VAL A 47 -10.26 -45.04 36.68
N THR A 48 -9.97 -44.85 37.97
CA THR A 48 -9.02 -43.84 38.45
C THR A 48 -7.60 -44.11 37.95
N THR A 49 -7.15 -45.38 37.99
CA THR A 49 -5.86 -45.77 37.40
C THR A 49 -5.81 -45.50 35.90
N LEU A 50 -6.87 -45.83 35.15
CA LEU A 50 -6.95 -45.56 33.72
C LEU A 50 -6.91 -44.05 33.42
N LEU A 51 -7.68 -43.24 34.16
CA LEU A 51 -7.65 -41.78 34.00
C LEU A 51 -6.27 -41.21 34.34
N ALA A 52 -5.58 -41.73 35.37
CA ALA A 52 -4.23 -41.30 35.70
C ALA A 52 -3.23 -41.62 34.56
N ILE A 53 -3.33 -42.81 33.96
CA ILE A 53 -2.50 -43.18 32.81
C ILE A 53 -2.79 -42.28 31.60
N VAL A 54 -4.06 -41.96 31.34
CA VAL A 54 -4.46 -41.18 30.16
C VAL A 54 -4.17 -39.69 30.31
N PHE A 55 -4.33 -39.11 31.50
CA PHE A 55 -4.23 -37.66 31.70
C PHE A 55 -2.98 -37.22 32.48
N VAL A 56 -2.61 -37.93 33.54
CA VAL A 56 -1.47 -37.53 34.40
C VAL A 56 -0.14 -37.88 33.74
N VAL A 57 0.00 -39.08 33.17
CA VAL A 57 1.27 -39.50 32.54
C VAL A 57 1.66 -38.59 31.36
N PRO A 58 0.77 -38.27 30.39
CA PRO A 58 1.11 -37.32 29.33
C PRO A 58 1.37 -35.90 29.85
N ALA A 59 0.57 -35.42 30.81
CA ALA A 59 0.78 -34.10 31.41
C ALA A 59 2.15 -34.03 32.13
N LEU A 60 2.56 -35.10 32.80
CA LEU A 60 3.85 -35.22 33.46
C LEU A 60 5.00 -35.19 32.44
N ILE A 61 4.89 -35.94 31.34
CA ILE A 61 5.88 -35.92 30.24
C ILE A 61 6.00 -34.51 29.67
N LEU A 62 4.88 -33.81 29.43
CA LEU A 62 4.88 -32.46 28.88
C LEU A 62 5.40 -31.40 29.87
N ALA A 63 5.17 -31.58 31.17
CA ALA A 63 5.59 -30.66 32.22
C ALA A 63 7.09 -30.76 32.51
N ILE A 64 7.66 -31.97 32.51
CA ILE A 64 9.08 -32.20 32.77
C ILE A 64 9.87 -32.02 31.47
N LYS A 65 10.37 -30.80 31.21
CA LYS A 65 11.08 -30.46 29.96
C LYS A 65 12.20 -31.45 29.56
N PRO A 66 13.06 -31.95 30.46
CA PRO A 66 14.06 -32.97 30.08
C PRO A 66 13.42 -34.26 29.54
N LEU A 67 12.35 -34.73 30.19
CA LEU A 67 11.62 -35.93 29.80
C LEU A 67 10.92 -35.74 28.45
N ARG A 68 10.23 -34.61 28.27
CA ARG A 68 9.63 -34.18 27.00
C ARG A 68 10.63 -34.22 25.84
N ARG A 69 11.82 -33.65 26.07
CA ARG A 69 12.88 -33.56 25.05
C ARG A 69 13.40 -34.92 24.60
N VAL A 70 13.57 -35.84 25.54
CA VAL A 70 14.07 -37.19 25.26
C VAL A 70 13.01 -38.05 24.57
N ILE A 71 11.77 -38.02 25.04
CA ILE A 71 10.70 -38.91 24.57
C ILE A 71 10.05 -38.40 23.28
N LEU A 72 9.77 -37.10 23.19
CA LEU A 72 8.98 -36.51 22.09
C LEU A 72 9.83 -35.64 21.17
N THR A 73 10.48 -34.61 21.72
CA THR A 73 11.07 -33.54 20.91
C THR A 73 12.18 -34.04 19.99
N ARG A 74 13.04 -34.94 20.46
CA ARG A 74 14.17 -35.46 19.67
C ARG A 74 13.70 -36.08 18.35
N SER A 75 12.69 -36.94 18.40
CA SER A 75 12.14 -37.61 17.23
C SER A 75 11.49 -36.61 16.26
N ILE A 76 10.74 -35.64 16.80
CA ILE A 76 10.09 -34.59 16.00
C ILE A 76 11.13 -33.67 15.35
N PHE A 77 12.17 -33.26 16.09
CA PHE A 77 13.27 -32.42 15.60
C PHE A 77 14.01 -33.09 14.44
N ASP A 78 14.34 -34.37 14.58
CA ASP A 78 15.03 -35.14 13.54
C ASP A 78 14.16 -35.32 12.28
N LEU A 79 12.83 -35.43 12.45
CA LEU A 79 11.87 -35.44 11.35
C LEU A 79 11.79 -34.07 10.66
N PHE A 80 11.65 -32.99 11.43
CA PHE A 80 11.55 -31.61 10.90
C PHE A 80 12.79 -31.23 10.08
N ARG A 81 13.99 -31.59 10.55
CA ARG A 81 15.25 -31.38 9.80
C ARG A 81 15.27 -32.06 8.44
N LYS A 82 14.55 -33.18 8.26
CA LYS A 82 14.46 -33.91 6.99
C LYS A 82 13.43 -33.33 6.04
N ILE A 83 12.34 -32.77 6.57
CA ILE A 83 11.19 -32.28 5.77
C ILE A 83 11.35 -30.82 5.37
N LEU A 84 12.03 -30.00 6.19
CA LEU A 84 12.19 -28.57 5.93
C LEU A 84 12.95 -28.34 4.61
N PRO A 85 12.33 -27.67 3.62
CA PRO A 85 13.00 -27.38 2.36
C PRO A 85 14.22 -26.49 2.58
N GLN A 86 15.28 -26.73 1.80
CA GLN A 86 16.41 -25.81 1.71
C GLN A 86 15.94 -24.54 0.99
N MET A 87 16.21 -23.38 1.59
CA MET A 87 15.96 -22.09 0.96
C MET A 87 17.24 -21.64 0.28
N SER A 88 17.13 -21.08 -0.93
CA SER A 88 18.27 -20.44 -1.57
C SER A 88 18.74 -19.23 -0.73
N PRO A 89 20.00 -18.79 -0.90
CA PRO A 89 20.48 -17.56 -0.28
C PRO A 89 19.59 -16.35 -0.61
N THR A 90 19.16 -16.22 -1.86
CA THR A 90 18.28 -15.13 -2.33
C THR A 90 16.89 -15.14 -1.68
N GLU A 91 16.31 -16.32 -1.47
CA GLU A 91 15.04 -16.48 -0.75
C GLU A 91 15.18 -16.15 0.73
N ARG A 92 16.33 -16.47 1.32
CA ARG A 92 16.64 -16.14 2.70
C ARG A 92 16.78 -14.64 2.89
N ASP A 93 17.56 -13.97 2.06
CA ASP A 93 17.72 -12.51 2.14
C ASP A 93 16.37 -11.80 2.00
N ALA A 94 15.51 -12.27 1.09
CA ALA A 94 14.17 -11.72 0.93
C ALA A 94 13.24 -11.97 2.14
N ILE A 95 13.39 -13.11 2.81
CA ILE A 95 12.59 -13.45 4.00
C ILE A 95 13.17 -12.87 5.28
N GLU A 96 14.46 -12.56 5.37
CA GLU A 96 15.10 -11.96 6.53
C GLU A 96 15.08 -10.42 6.46
N ALA A 97 15.07 -9.84 5.26
CA ALA A 97 14.95 -8.39 5.05
C ALA A 97 13.64 -7.79 5.62
N GLY A 98 13.79 -6.69 6.36
CA GLY A 98 12.70 -5.92 6.95
C GLY A 98 12.35 -6.28 8.40
N THR A 99 11.30 -5.68 8.96
CA THR A 99 10.75 -5.98 10.29
C THR A 99 9.32 -6.54 10.19
N VAL A 100 8.72 -6.91 11.33
CA VAL A 100 7.28 -7.21 11.46
C VAL A 100 6.69 -6.27 12.49
N TRP A 101 5.46 -5.85 12.28
CA TRP A 101 4.80 -4.82 13.09
C TRP A 101 3.32 -5.19 13.34
N TRP A 102 2.37 -4.42 12.82
CA TRP A 102 0.95 -4.66 13.04
C TRP A 102 0.43 -5.93 12.33
N ASP A 103 1.04 -6.29 11.20
CA ASP A 103 0.82 -7.56 10.51
C ASP A 103 1.05 -8.79 11.40
N ALA A 104 2.09 -8.79 12.24
CA ALA A 104 2.32 -9.84 13.25
C ALA A 104 1.22 -9.90 14.32
N ALA A 105 0.72 -8.74 14.76
CA ALA A 105 -0.39 -8.70 15.71
C ALA A 105 -1.66 -9.31 15.11
N LEU A 106 -1.96 -9.03 13.84
CA LEU A 106 -3.06 -9.63 13.10
C LEU A 106 -2.87 -11.14 12.88
N PHE A 107 -1.69 -11.57 12.44
CA PHE A 107 -1.34 -12.99 12.25
C PHE A 107 -1.38 -13.80 13.55
N SER A 108 -1.13 -13.17 14.69
CA SER A 108 -1.22 -13.85 15.99
C SER A 108 -2.65 -14.25 16.38
N GLY A 109 -3.66 -13.69 15.69
CA GLY A 109 -5.07 -13.83 16.05
C GLY A 109 -5.46 -13.08 17.32
N ARG A 110 -4.58 -12.21 17.84
CA ARG A 110 -4.74 -11.45 19.09
C ARG A 110 -4.28 -9.99 18.92
N PRO A 111 -4.86 -9.23 17.99
CA PRO A 111 -4.51 -7.85 17.79
C PRO A 111 -4.70 -7.04 19.09
N LYS A 112 -3.63 -6.37 19.54
CA LYS A 112 -3.66 -5.47 20.70
C LYS A 112 -4.00 -4.07 20.23
N TRP A 113 -5.29 -3.80 20.07
CA TRP A 113 -5.80 -2.55 19.51
C TRP A 113 -5.33 -1.31 20.26
N ASP A 114 -5.32 -1.32 21.58
CA ASP A 114 -4.88 -0.15 22.36
C ASP A 114 -3.42 0.22 22.08
N THR A 115 -2.56 -0.76 21.80
CA THR A 115 -1.16 -0.51 21.38
C THR A 115 -1.09 0.18 20.01
N LEU A 116 -1.96 -0.19 19.06
CA LEU A 116 -2.05 0.48 17.77
C LEU A 116 -2.59 1.91 17.92
N LEU A 117 -3.63 2.09 18.74
CA LEU A 117 -4.24 3.41 18.98
C LEU A 117 -3.33 4.32 19.81
N GLU A 118 -2.34 3.77 20.50
CA GLU A 118 -1.33 4.50 21.28
C GLU A 118 -0.27 5.19 20.44
N THR A 119 -0.05 4.77 19.20
CA THR A 119 1.01 5.34 18.35
C THR A 119 0.72 6.77 17.89
N GLY A 120 -0.50 7.28 18.09
CA GLY A 120 -0.91 8.63 17.71
C GLY A 120 -0.99 8.83 16.19
N ALA A 121 -1.36 10.01 15.73
CA ALA A 121 -1.41 10.36 14.31
C ALA A 121 -0.01 10.66 13.75
N PRO A 122 0.26 10.43 12.45
CA PRO A 122 1.46 10.98 11.82
C PRO A 122 1.39 12.51 11.78
N VAL A 123 2.50 13.18 12.11
CA VAL A 123 2.56 14.65 12.26
C VAL A 123 3.64 15.21 11.34
N LEU A 124 3.31 16.29 10.62
CA LEU A 124 4.26 17.07 9.85
C LEU A 124 4.89 18.15 10.74
N THR A 125 6.20 18.31 10.64
CA THR A 125 6.91 19.48 11.16
C THR A 125 6.47 20.76 10.43
N ALA A 126 6.81 21.93 11.00
CA ALA A 126 6.50 23.22 10.37
C ALA A 126 7.16 23.34 8.98
N GLU A 127 8.44 22.96 8.86
CA GLU A 127 9.18 23.00 7.60
C GLU A 127 8.58 22.09 6.52
N GLU A 128 8.18 20.86 6.88
CA GLU A 128 7.52 19.95 5.95
C GLU A 128 6.17 20.49 5.48
N ARG A 129 5.40 21.08 6.40
CA ARG A 129 4.12 21.72 6.08
C ARG A 129 4.31 22.90 5.15
N ASP A 130 5.26 23.79 5.44
CA ASP A 130 5.57 24.96 4.61
C ASP A 130 6.02 24.53 3.21
N PHE A 131 6.80 23.44 3.10
CA PHE A 131 7.20 22.90 1.80
C PHE A 131 6.01 22.33 1.01
N ILE A 132 5.09 21.64 1.67
CA ILE A 132 3.89 21.07 1.03
C ILE A 132 2.89 22.18 0.64
N GLU A 133 2.70 23.19 1.48
CA GLU A 133 1.75 24.27 1.25
C GLU A 133 2.30 25.34 0.30
N GLY A 134 3.60 25.61 0.33
CA GLY A 134 4.28 26.54 -0.57
C GLY A 134 4.82 25.87 -1.82
N GLU A 135 5.98 25.21 -1.71
CA GLU A 135 6.76 24.75 -2.87
C GLU A 135 6.00 23.69 -3.69
N CYS A 136 5.31 22.74 -3.05
CA CYS A 136 4.54 21.72 -3.79
C CYS A 136 3.32 22.33 -4.49
N THR A 137 2.66 23.32 -3.90
CA THR A 137 1.57 24.06 -4.56
C THR A 137 2.11 24.78 -5.80
N ARG A 138 3.22 25.50 -5.66
CA ARG A 138 3.85 26.22 -6.78
C ARG A 138 4.23 25.27 -7.91
N LEU A 139 4.76 24.09 -7.61
CA LEU A 139 5.06 23.09 -8.64
C LEU A 139 3.79 22.61 -9.36
N CYS A 140 2.68 22.43 -8.64
CA CYS A 140 1.39 22.11 -9.27
C CYS A 140 0.82 23.27 -10.11
N ASP A 141 1.13 24.53 -9.79
CA ASP A 141 0.71 25.68 -10.59
C ASP A 141 1.38 25.71 -11.97
N ILE A 142 2.66 25.31 -12.05
CA ILE A 142 3.48 25.38 -13.28
C ILE A 142 3.56 24.07 -14.05
N ALA A 143 3.05 22.97 -13.50
CA ALA A 143 3.10 21.66 -14.13
C ALA A 143 1.74 20.94 -14.04
N ASN A 144 1.22 20.55 -15.22
CA ASN A 144 -0.02 19.81 -15.35
C ASN A 144 0.06 18.69 -16.39
N ASP A 145 -0.78 17.67 -16.26
CA ASP A 145 -0.78 16.51 -17.17
C ASP A 145 -1.10 16.86 -18.64
N TRP A 146 -1.90 17.90 -18.88
CA TRP A 146 -2.26 18.29 -20.24
C TRP A 146 -1.05 18.84 -20.98
N GLU A 147 -0.43 19.91 -20.49
CA GLU A 147 0.70 20.56 -21.14
C GLU A 147 1.95 19.66 -21.17
N THR A 148 2.23 18.94 -20.08
CA THR A 148 3.38 18.03 -20.05
C THR A 148 3.28 16.98 -21.14
N THR A 149 2.07 16.49 -21.43
CA THR A 149 1.89 15.51 -22.50
C THR A 149 1.69 16.15 -23.87
N ALA A 150 0.82 17.16 -24.01
CA ALA A 150 0.45 17.71 -25.31
C ALA A 150 1.58 18.58 -25.92
N VAL A 151 2.35 19.29 -25.09
CA VAL A 151 3.38 20.24 -25.54
C VAL A 151 4.77 19.67 -25.33
N TRP A 152 5.13 19.43 -24.07
CA TRP A 152 6.51 19.18 -23.70
C TRP A 152 6.95 17.74 -24.00
N GLN A 153 6.00 16.80 -23.97
CA GLN A 153 6.27 15.36 -23.90
C GLN A 153 7.29 15.02 -22.80
N ASP A 154 7.32 15.81 -21.74
CA ASP A 154 8.19 15.77 -20.56
C ASP A 154 7.65 16.84 -19.57
N LEU A 155 8.35 17.10 -18.48
CA LEU A 155 8.23 18.35 -17.75
C LEU A 155 8.82 19.51 -18.57
N SER A 156 8.28 20.71 -18.38
CA SER A 156 8.87 21.93 -18.95
C SER A 156 10.24 22.21 -18.31
N PRO A 157 11.13 22.97 -18.98
CA PRO A 157 12.38 23.46 -18.38
C PRO A 157 12.17 24.14 -17.03
N GLU A 158 11.18 25.04 -16.94
CA GLU A 158 10.84 25.75 -15.70
C GLU A 158 10.49 24.79 -14.56
N ALA A 159 9.69 23.74 -14.85
CA ALA A 159 9.32 22.75 -13.83
C ALA A 159 10.52 21.90 -13.40
N TRP A 160 11.40 21.52 -14.34
CA TRP A 160 12.64 20.79 -14.00
C TRP A 160 13.58 21.62 -13.13
N ASP A 161 13.80 22.89 -13.47
CA ASP A 161 14.65 23.80 -12.71
C ASP A 161 14.07 24.08 -11.32
N PHE A 162 12.75 24.23 -11.21
CA PHE A 162 12.07 24.38 -9.94
C PHE A 162 12.22 23.14 -9.05
N ILE A 163 12.03 21.94 -9.61
CA ILE A 163 12.20 20.66 -8.90
C ILE A 163 13.62 20.55 -8.32
N LYS A 164 14.65 20.87 -9.10
CA LYS A 164 16.05 20.82 -8.66
C LYS A 164 16.34 21.88 -7.60
N SER A 165 16.07 23.15 -7.92
CA SER A 165 16.43 24.29 -7.06
C SER A 165 15.73 24.30 -5.70
N LYS A 166 14.52 23.74 -5.61
CA LYS A 166 13.77 23.65 -4.35
C LYS A 166 14.09 22.41 -3.52
N GLY A 167 14.86 21.47 -4.08
CA GLY A 167 15.31 20.26 -3.38
C GLY A 167 14.27 19.14 -3.35
N PHE A 168 13.38 19.06 -4.34
CA PHE A 168 12.43 17.94 -4.46
C PHE A 168 13.13 16.61 -4.67
N LEU A 169 14.34 16.59 -5.25
CA LEU A 169 15.09 15.35 -5.51
C LEU A 169 15.85 14.81 -4.29
N GLY A 170 15.90 15.58 -3.19
CA GLY A 170 16.69 15.26 -1.99
C GLY A 170 15.88 15.32 -0.69
N MET A 171 14.60 14.94 -0.73
CA MET A 171 13.71 15.00 0.43
C MET A 171 14.19 14.08 1.56
N ILE A 172 14.63 12.87 1.24
CA ILE A 172 15.08 11.88 2.25
C ILE A 172 16.54 12.07 2.68
N ILE A 173 17.32 12.87 1.94
CA ILE A 173 18.75 13.03 2.18
C ILE A 173 18.96 13.87 3.46
N PRO A 174 19.86 13.48 4.38
CA PRO A 174 20.14 14.23 5.60
C PRO A 174 20.58 15.67 5.34
N LYS A 175 20.22 16.58 6.25
CA LYS A 175 20.55 18.01 6.10
C LYS A 175 22.06 18.29 6.07
N GLN A 176 22.87 17.46 6.73
CA GLN A 176 24.33 17.57 6.67
C GLN A 176 24.91 17.39 5.25
N TYR A 177 24.15 16.75 4.35
CA TYR A 177 24.47 16.60 2.94
C TYR A 177 23.68 17.60 2.07
N GLY A 178 23.01 18.60 2.65
CA GLY A 178 22.22 19.59 1.93
C GLY A 178 20.82 19.11 1.48
N GLY A 179 20.38 17.93 1.92
CA GLY A 179 19.02 17.45 1.71
C GLY A 179 18.00 18.05 2.69
N LYS A 180 16.75 17.59 2.61
CA LYS A 180 15.66 18.08 3.48
C LYS A 180 15.46 17.27 4.76
N GLN A 181 15.82 15.99 4.75
CA GLN A 181 15.59 15.05 5.85
C GLN A 181 14.12 14.97 6.29
N PHE A 182 13.22 14.94 5.32
CA PHE A 182 11.79 14.80 5.54
C PHE A 182 11.42 13.38 5.98
N SER A 183 10.37 13.31 6.81
CA SER A 183 9.71 12.07 7.22
C SER A 183 9.13 11.31 6.03
N ALA A 184 8.92 10.01 6.21
CA ALA A 184 8.18 9.17 5.28
C ALA A 184 6.77 9.72 5.05
N TYR A 185 6.13 10.27 6.09
CA TYR A 185 4.83 10.91 5.96
C TYR A 185 4.88 12.19 5.10
N ALA A 186 5.87 13.06 5.27
CA ALA A 186 6.04 14.23 4.42
C ALA A 186 6.32 13.84 2.95
N HIS A 187 7.21 12.86 2.72
CA HIS A 187 7.42 12.31 1.38
C HIS A 187 6.10 11.79 0.77
N SER A 188 5.32 11.02 1.54
CA SER A 188 3.99 10.54 1.12
C SER A 188 3.05 11.69 0.73
N GLN A 189 3.02 12.77 1.51
CA GLN A 189 2.16 13.93 1.25
C GLN A 189 2.58 14.71 -0.01
N VAL A 190 3.89 14.91 -0.22
CA VAL A 190 4.41 15.56 -1.44
C VAL A 190 3.99 14.78 -2.69
N ILE A 191 4.24 13.47 -2.74
CA ILE A 191 3.90 12.65 -3.92
C ILE A 191 2.40 12.61 -4.16
N MET A 192 1.60 12.46 -3.10
CA MET A 192 0.14 12.47 -3.21
C MET A 192 -0.37 13.80 -3.76
N LYS A 193 0.15 14.93 -3.27
CA LYS A 193 -0.25 16.26 -3.75
C LYS A 193 0.12 16.46 -5.23
N LEU A 194 1.36 16.17 -5.62
CA LEU A 194 1.79 16.28 -7.02
C LEU A 194 0.94 15.41 -7.97
N ALA A 195 0.63 14.18 -7.55
CA ALA A 195 -0.17 13.24 -8.34
C ALA A 195 -1.63 13.66 -8.53
N THR A 196 -2.11 14.68 -7.81
CA THR A 196 -3.43 15.27 -8.04
C THR A 196 -3.47 16.20 -9.26
N ARG A 197 -2.31 16.56 -9.85
CA ARG A 197 -2.26 17.45 -11.01
C ARG A 197 -1.30 17.03 -12.12
N CYS A 198 -0.09 16.61 -11.76
CA CYS A 198 0.95 16.25 -12.73
C CYS A 198 1.64 14.95 -12.33
N SER A 199 1.31 13.88 -13.04
CA SER A 199 1.89 12.57 -12.83
C SER A 199 3.37 12.52 -13.21
N ALA A 200 3.78 13.28 -14.24
CA ALA A 200 5.17 13.39 -14.64
C ALA A 200 6.03 13.97 -13.50
N ALA A 201 5.56 15.04 -12.86
CA ALA A 201 6.23 15.64 -11.70
C ALA A 201 6.25 14.66 -10.53
N ALA A 202 5.11 14.03 -10.23
CA ALA A 202 5.02 13.04 -9.15
C ALA A 202 6.03 11.91 -9.34
N VAL A 203 6.11 11.30 -10.52
CA VAL A 203 7.04 10.18 -10.80
C VAL A 203 8.51 10.64 -10.80
N SER A 204 8.82 11.80 -11.38
CA SER A 204 10.18 12.34 -11.41
C SER A 204 10.71 12.71 -10.03
N VAL A 205 9.85 13.20 -9.13
CA VAL A 205 10.20 13.48 -7.72
C VAL A 205 10.25 12.19 -6.89
N MET A 206 9.38 11.24 -7.18
CA MET A 206 9.24 9.98 -6.43
C MET A 206 10.48 9.09 -6.48
N VAL A 207 11.06 8.89 -7.67
CA VAL A 207 12.13 7.89 -7.86
C VAL A 207 13.41 8.23 -7.09
N PRO A 208 13.95 9.46 -7.14
CA PRO A 208 15.17 9.82 -6.38
C PRO A 208 15.01 9.68 -4.86
N ASN A 209 13.78 9.79 -4.35
CA ASN A 209 13.44 9.70 -2.92
C ASN A 209 12.95 8.32 -2.46
N SER A 210 13.04 7.30 -3.31
CA SER A 210 12.63 5.93 -2.98
C SER A 210 13.68 4.91 -3.43
N LEU A 211 13.53 4.38 -4.64
CA LEU A 211 14.45 3.44 -5.28
C LEU A 211 15.69 4.15 -5.89
N GLY A 212 16.01 5.34 -5.39
CA GLY A 212 17.16 6.13 -5.82
C GLY A 212 18.46 5.63 -5.18
N PRO A 213 19.62 5.90 -5.79
CA PRO A 213 20.94 5.72 -5.20
C PRO A 213 21.09 6.30 -3.80
N ALA A 214 20.37 7.37 -3.45
CA ALA A 214 20.45 8.02 -2.14
C ALA A 214 20.15 7.06 -0.99
N GLU A 215 19.05 6.29 -1.07
CA GLU A 215 18.66 5.32 -0.02
C GLU A 215 19.75 4.26 0.15
N LEU A 216 20.23 3.68 -0.95
CA LEU A 216 21.31 2.69 -0.93
C LEU A 216 22.62 3.26 -0.36
N LEU A 217 22.96 4.49 -0.73
CA LEU A 217 24.16 5.18 -0.26
C LEU A 217 24.09 5.45 1.24
N MET A 218 22.94 5.87 1.78
CA MET A 218 22.78 6.12 3.21
C MET A 218 23.07 4.88 4.05
N HIS A 219 22.56 3.71 3.63
CA HIS A 219 22.72 2.45 4.38
C HIS A 219 24.04 1.73 4.10
N TYR A 220 24.49 1.71 2.85
CA TYR A 220 25.59 0.83 2.42
C TYR A 220 26.77 1.58 1.78
N GLY A 221 26.60 2.84 1.40
CA GLY A 221 27.67 3.63 0.77
C GLY A 221 28.85 3.86 1.71
N THR A 222 30.06 3.89 1.14
CA THR A 222 31.25 4.33 1.90
C THR A 222 31.14 5.82 2.25
N GLN A 223 31.91 6.29 3.23
CA GLN A 223 31.89 7.72 3.57
C GLN A 223 32.26 8.61 2.37
N ALA A 224 33.27 8.20 1.59
CA ALA A 224 33.67 8.92 0.38
C ALA A 224 32.53 8.98 -0.67
N GLN A 225 31.79 7.89 -0.86
CA GLN A 225 30.62 7.87 -1.76
C GLN A 225 29.50 8.77 -1.23
N LYS A 226 29.24 8.75 0.08
CA LYS A 226 28.23 9.61 0.71
C LYS A 226 28.57 11.09 0.52
N ASP A 227 29.79 11.48 0.84
CA ASP A 227 30.27 12.86 0.74
C ASP A 227 30.30 13.36 -0.71
N HIS A 228 30.55 12.46 -1.68
CA HIS A 228 30.53 12.79 -3.10
C HIS A 228 29.10 12.91 -3.67
N TYR A 229 28.28 11.88 -3.50
CA TYR A 229 27.01 11.74 -4.22
C TYR A 229 25.83 12.42 -3.51
N LEU A 230 25.70 12.29 -2.19
CA LEU A 230 24.51 12.78 -1.49
C LEU A 230 24.30 14.30 -1.64
N PRO A 231 25.35 15.16 -1.55
CA PRO A 231 25.17 16.58 -1.81
C PRO A 231 24.78 16.91 -3.25
N ARG A 232 25.31 16.17 -4.22
CA ARG A 232 25.02 16.41 -5.65
C ARG A 232 23.61 15.95 -6.02
N LEU A 233 23.16 14.85 -5.43
CA LEU A 233 21.78 14.37 -5.54
C LEU A 233 20.80 15.36 -4.88
N ALA A 234 21.14 15.89 -3.71
CA ALA A 234 20.28 16.84 -2.99
C ALA A 234 20.06 18.16 -3.76
N ARG A 235 21.10 18.66 -4.44
CA ARG A 235 21.02 19.87 -5.29
C ARG A 235 20.40 19.61 -6.67
N GLY A 236 20.27 18.35 -7.08
CA GLY A 236 19.83 17.98 -8.42
C GLY A 236 20.90 18.16 -9.50
N ASP A 237 22.18 18.31 -9.12
CA ASP A 237 23.33 18.25 -10.04
C ASP A 237 23.42 16.85 -10.67
N GLU A 238 23.07 15.84 -9.88
CA GLU A 238 22.93 14.47 -10.34
C GLU A 238 21.45 14.08 -10.42
N ILE A 239 20.99 13.68 -11.60
CA ILE A 239 19.69 13.03 -11.81
C ILE A 239 19.92 11.52 -11.81
N PRO A 240 19.49 10.81 -10.75
CA PRO A 240 19.73 9.39 -10.68
C PRO A 240 18.66 8.58 -11.43
N CYS A 241 19.06 7.41 -11.89
CA CYS A 241 18.14 6.32 -12.19
C CYS A 241 18.64 5.00 -11.59
N PHE A 242 17.79 3.98 -11.54
CA PHE A 242 18.17 2.66 -11.06
C PHE A 242 17.76 1.55 -12.04
N ALA A 243 18.75 0.85 -12.57
CA ALA A 243 18.63 -0.13 -13.62
C ALA A 243 18.72 -1.56 -13.08
N LEU A 244 17.56 -2.08 -12.70
CA LEU A 244 17.37 -3.46 -12.25
C LEU A 244 16.79 -4.35 -13.36
N THR A 245 15.65 -3.95 -13.92
CA THR A 245 14.87 -4.73 -14.87
C THR A 245 15.58 -4.90 -16.22
N SER A 246 15.68 -6.13 -16.69
CA SER A 246 16.21 -6.47 -18.01
C SER A 246 15.09 -6.94 -18.97
N PRO A 247 15.38 -7.10 -20.28
CA PRO A 247 14.46 -7.74 -21.21
C PRO A 247 14.00 -9.14 -20.77
N TYR A 248 14.82 -9.86 -20.02
CA TYR A 248 14.62 -11.27 -19.67
C TYR A 248 14.22 -11.50 -18.21
N ALA A 249 14.44 -10.52 -17.33
CA ALA A 249 14.14 -10.61 -15.90
C ALA A 249 13.42 -9.35 -15.40
N GLY A 250 12.24 -9.54 -14.80
CA GLY A 250 11.43 -8.47 -14.20
C GLY A 250 10.91 -8.89 -12.83
N SER A 251 9.84 -9.68 -12.79
CA SER A 251 9.30 -10.23 -11.54
C SER A 251 10.32 -11.13 -10.82
N ASP A 252 11.08 -11.93 -11.56
CA ASP A 252 12.23 -12.69 -11.06
C ASP A 252 13.52 -11.86 -11.16
N ALA A 253 13.61 -10.81 -10.36
CA ALA A 253 14.74 -9.87 -10.40
C ALA A 253 16.07 -10.49 -9.91
N ALA A 254 16.03 -11.66 -9.28
CA ALA A 254 17.23 -12.39 -8.89
C ALA A 254 17.90 -13.10 -10.08
N ALA A 255 17.16 -13.32 -11.17
CA ALA A 255 17.63 -14.03 -12.37
C ALA A 255 18.12 -13.07 -13.49
N ILE A 256 18.58 -11.86 -13.13
CA ILE A 256 19.10 -10.91 -14.12
C ILE A 256 20.28 -11.51 -14.91
N PRO A 257 20.33 -11.34 -16.25
CA PRO A 257 21.38 -11.91 -17.09
C PRO A 257 22.61 -11.00 -17.24
N ASP A 258 22.56 -9.78 -16.68
CA ASP A 258 23.62 -8.80 -16.77
C ASP A 258 24.84 -9.26 -15.96
N ILE A 259 26.01 -9.35 -16.60
CA ILE A 259 27.21 -9.98 -16.04
C ILE A 259 28.33 -8.95 -15.92
N GLY A 260 28.99 -8.95 -14.77
CA GLY A 260 30.26 -8.26 -14.55
C GLY A 260 31.35 -9.26 -14.17
N ILE A 261 32.38 -9.38 -15.01
CA ILE A 261 33.53 -10.25 -14.75
C ILE A 261 34.61 -9.42 -14.03
N VAL A 262 35.04 -9.88 -12.85
CA VAL A 262 36.12 -9.24 -12.10
C VAL A 262 37.38 -9.24 -12.96
N CYS A 263 38.02 -8.08 -13.10
CA CYS A 263 39.26 -7.94 -13.84
C CYS A 263 40.10 -6.77 -13.32
N LYS A 264 41.28 -6.59 -13.91
CA LYS A 264 42.03 -5.35 -13.82
C LYS A 264 41.87 -4.56 -15.11
N GLY A 265 41.80 -3.24 -15.02
CA GLY A 265 41.71 -2.33 -16.16
C GLY A 265 42.45 -1.03 -15.88
N VAL A 266 42.78 -0.28 -16.92
CA VAL A 266 43.36 1.06 -16.76
C VAL A 266 42.23 2.06 -16.54
N PHE A 267 42.23 2.74 -15.40
CA PHE A 267 41.30 3.81 -15.06
C PHE A 267 42.10 4.99 -14.51
N GLU A 268 41.84 6.19 -15.03
CA GLU A 268 42.60 7.42 -14.70
C GLU A 268 44.13 7.23 -14.80
N GLY A 269 44.57 6.48 -15.81
CA GLY A 269 46.00 6.20 -16.07
C GLY A 269 46.65 5.20 -15.11
N ARG A 270 45.88 4.51 -14.26
CA ARG A 270 46.38 3.51 -13.30
C ARG A 270 45.71 2.16 -13.47
N GLU A 271 46.47 1.08 -13.30
CA GLU A 271 45.89 -0.26 -13.20
C GLU A 271 45.02 -0.34 -11.93
N THR A 272 43.73 -0.56 -12.13
CA THR A 272 42.68 -0.51 -11.11
C THR A 272 41.89 -1.81 -11.16
N PRO A 273 41.56 -2.44 -10.00
CA PRO A 273 40.63 -3.56 -9.97
C PRO A 273 39.20 -3.09 -10.23
N GLY A 274 38.41 -3.91 -10.90
CA GLY A 274 37.03 -3.57 -11.22
C GLY A 274 36.31 -4.72 -11.92
N PHE A 275 35.34 -4.36 -12.74
CA PHE A 275 34.55 -5.30 -13.52
C PHE A 275 34.51 -4.88 -14.99
N ARG A 276 34.52 -5.84 -15.90
CA ARG A 276 34.04 -5.67 -17.28
C ARG A 276 32.59 -6.11 -17.32
N VAL A 277 31.69 -5.15 -17.54
CA VAL A 277 30.24 -5.35 -17.40
C VAL A 277 29.53 -5.21 -18.74
N THR A 278 28.69 -6.19 -19.04
CA THR A 278 27.76 -6.17 -20.17
C THR A 278 26.33 -6.26 -19.65
N TRP A 279 25.48 -5.33 -20.07
CA TRP A 279 24.10 -5.24 -19.59
C TRP A 279 23.15 -4.69 -20.66
N GLU A 280 21.88 -5.04 -20.50
CA GLU A 280 20.77 -4.44 -21.24
C GLU A 280 19.58 -4.29 -20.30
N LYS A 281 19.13 -3.05 -20.11
CA LYS A 281 18.07 -2.70 -19.16
C LYS A 281 16.94 -1.99 -19.86
N ARG A 282 15.72 -2.19 -19.36
CA ARG A 282 14.50 -1.60 -19.91
C ARG A 282 13.59 -1.05 -18.83
N TYR A 283 12.69 -0.16 -19.22
CA TYR A 283 11.73 0.49 -18.33
C TYR A 283 12.37 1.27 -17.18
N ILE A 284 13.54 1.87 -17.41
CA ILE A 284 14.27 2.59 -16.37
C ILE A 284 13.79 4.03 -16.32
N THR A 285 13.05 4.36 -15.27
CA THR A 285 12.57 5.72 -15.00
C THR A 285 13.75 6.65 -14.75
N LEU A 286 13.67 7.87 -15.30
CA LEU A 286 14.75 8.87 -15.42
C LEU A 286 15.95 8.44 -16.26
N GLY A 287 16.05 7.17 -16.67
CA GLY A 287 17.17 6.63 -17.45
C GLY A 287 17.59 7.45 -18.68
N PRO A 288 16.66 7.99 -19.50
CA PRO A 288 17.04 8.80 -20.67
C PRO A 288 17.81 10.07 -20.35
N ILE A 289 17.58 10.66 -19.17
CA ILE A 289 18.15 11.96 -18.75
C ILE A 289 19.07 11.82 -17.53
N ALA A 290 19.36 10.60 -17.10
CA ALA A 290 20.15 10.35 -15.91
C ALA A 290 21.61 10.80 -16.12
N THR A 291 22.19 11.38 -15.09
CA THR A 291 23.63 11.72 -15.03
C THR A 291 24.41 10.66 -14.27
N VAL A 292 23.75 9.93 -13.37
CA VAL A 292 24.28 8.77 -12.66
C VAL A 292 23.32 7.58 -12.75
N LEU A 293 23.86 6.43 -13.16
CA LEU A 293 23.17 5.17 -13.34
C LEU A 293 23.50 4.23 -12.17
N GLY A 294 22.51 3.93 -11.33
CA GLY A 294 22.58 2.77 -10.45
C GLY A 294 22.35 1.51 -11.27
N LEU A 295 23.28 0.55 -11.22
CA LEU A 295 23.20 -0.70 -12.01
C LEU A 295 23.32 -1.91 -11.10
N ALA A 296 22.40 -2.87 -11.25
CA ALA A 296 22.50 -4.19 -10.66
C ALA A 296 22.94 -5.21 -11.73
N PHE A 297 23.99 -5.99 -11.43
CA PHE A 297 24.54 -7.05 -12.28
C PHE A 297 25.01 -8.24 -11.45
N ARG A 298 25.13 -9.43 -12.06
CA ARG A 298 25.75 -10.62 -11.44
C ARG A 298 27.26 -10.52 -11.55
N ALA A 299 27.94 -10.52 -10.41
CA ALA A 299 29.40 -10.57 -10.36
C ALA A 299 29.87 -12.01 -10.59
N LEU A 300 30.88 -12.18 -11.44
CA LEU A 300 31.62 -13.41 -11.68
C LEU A 300 33.11 -13.16 -11.43
N ASP A 301 33.77 -14.07 -10.72
CA ASP A 301 35.19 -13.99 -10.34
C ASP A 301 35.92 -15.31 -10.67
N PRO A 302 36.03 -15.67 -11.98
CA PRO A 302 36.62 -16.94 -12.40
C PRO A 302 38.11 -17.07 -12.07
N ASP A 303 38.79 -15.93 -11.86
CA ASP A 303 40.21 -15.86 -11.51
C ASP A 303 40.43 -15.72 -9.99
N HIS A 304 39.36 -15.79 -9.18
CA HIS A 304 39.37 -15.70 -7.72
C HIS A 304 40.12 -14.48 -7.15
N LEU A 305 39.98 -13.33 -7.79
CA LEU A 305 40.64 -12.07 -7.40
C LEU A 305 40.01 -11.44 -6.15
N LEU A 306 38.75 -11.74 -5.87
CA LEU A 306 38.00 -11.24 -4.71
C LEU A 306 37.93 -12.26 -3.57
N GLY A 307 37.77 -13.54 -3.89
CA GLY A 307 37.64 -14.63 -2.94
C GLY A 307 37.46 -16.00 -3.61
N PRO A 308 37.14 -17.05 -2.83
CA PRO A 308 37.09 -18.43 -3.34
C PRO A 308 35.83 -18.77 -4.16
N ALA A 309 34.90 -17.83 -4.34
CA ALA A 309 33.62 -18.08 -5.00
C ALA A 309 33.63 -17.54 -6.43
N ASP A 310 33.33 -18.41 -7.41
CA ASP A 310 33.22 -18.02 -8.84
C ASP A 310 32.06 -17.06 -9.09
N GLU A 311 30.98 -17.16 -8.32
CA GLU A 311 29.82 -16.28 -8.42
C GLU A 311 29.55 -15.60 -7.07
N PRO A 312 30.22 -14.48 -6.76
CA PRO A 312 29.96 -13.74 -5.52
C PRO A 312 28.49 -13.35 -5.33
N GLY A 313 27.75 -13.09 -6.42
CA GLY A 313 26.33 -12.78 -6.41
C GLY A 313 25.98 -11.45 -7.07
N ILE A 314 24.75 -10.96 -6.86
CA ILE A 314 24.31 -9.68 -7.42
C ILE A 314 25.06 -8.54 -6.73
N THR A 315 25.57 -7.59 -7.52
CA THR A 315 26.32 -6.41 -7.09
C THR A 315 25.67 -5.15 -7.63
N CYS A 316 25.68 -4.08 -6.85
CA CYS A 316 25.15 -2.77 -7.25
C CYS A 316 26.29 -1.76 -7.39
N ALA A 317 26.32 -1.00 -8.49
CA ALA A 317 27.30 0.05 -8.73
C ALA A 317 26.64 1.37 -9.16
N LEU A 318 27.33 2.50 -8.94
CA LEU A 318 26.95 3.83 -9.43
C LEU A 318 27.90 4.26 -10.53
N ILE A 319 27.36 4.50 -11.72
CA ILE A 319 28.11 4.72 -12.94
C ILE A 319 27.73 6.09 -13.51
N PRO A 320 28.66 7.05 -13.67
CA PRO A 320 28.41 8.26 -14.44
C PRO A 320 27.96 7.91 -15.86
N THR A 321 26.87 8.50 -16.34
CA THR A 321 26.29 8.13 -17.64
C THR A 321 27.11 8.62 -18.83
N LYS A 322 28.05 9.54 -18.61
CA LYS A 322 29.05 9.96 -19.60
C LYS A 322 30.25 8.99 -19.70
N HIS A 323 30.33 7.98 -18.83
CA HIS A 323 31.45 7.02 -18.85
C HIS A 323 31.48 6.24 -20.17
N PRO A 324 32.65 6.08 -20.83
CA PRO A 324 32.73 5.43 -22.14
C PRO A 324 32.08 4.05 -22.19
N GLY A 325 31.19 3.85 -23.15
CA GLY A 325 30.47 2.59 -23.36
C GLY A 325 29.11 2.50 -22.66
N VAL A 326 28.74 3.47 -21.81
CA VAL A 326 27.38 3.61 -21.26
C VAL A 326 26.50 4.29 -22.30
N ASN A 327 25.35 3.69 -22.62
CA ASN A 327 24.40 4.22 -23.60
C ASN A 327 23.03 4.48 -22.97
N ILE A 328 22.52 5.71 -23.12
CA ILE A 328 21.21 6.18 -22.63
C ILE A 328 20.55 7.11 -23.67
N GLY A 329 19.46 7.79 -23.30
CA GLY A 329 18.83 8.85 -24.10
C GLY A 329 17.58 8.42 -24.89
N ARG A 330 17.45 7.13 -25.21
CA ARG A 330 16.23 6.61 -25.85
C ARG A 330 15.08 6.53 -24.86
N ARG A 331 13.84 6.71 -25.33
CA ARG A 331 12.63 6.69 -24.48
C ARG A 331 11.69 5.54 -24.83
N HIS A 332 11.06 4.99 -23.81
CA HIS A 332 9.83 4.22 -23.92
C HIS A 332 8.63 5.16 -23.78
N TRP A 333 7.46 4.74 -24.26
CA TRP A 333 6.24 5.54 -24.23
C TRP A 333 5.12 4.80 -23.47
N PRO A 334 5.10 4.89 -22.12
CA PRO A 334 4.18 4.11 -21.30
C PRO A 334 2.77 4.72 -21.28
N LEU A 335 1.88 4.24 -22.16
CA LEU A 335 0.46 4.61 -22.17
C LEU A 335 0.21 6.12 -22.19
N ASN A 336 1.07 6.86 -22.91
CA ASN A 336 1.04 8.31 -22.99
C ASN A 336 1.33 9.06 -21.68
N ALA A 337 1.84 8.37 -20.65
CA ALA A 337 2.51 9.03 -19.54
C ALA A 337 3.92 9.44 -20.00
N VAL A 338 4.26 10.69 -19.76
CA VAL A 338 5.46 11.32 -20.37
C VAL A 338 6.62 11.52 -19.40
N PHE A 339 6.54 10.97 -18.18
CA PHE A 339 7.74 10.90 -17.33
C PHE A 339 8.88 10.20 -18.06
N GLN A 340 10.11 10.62 -17.80
CA GLN A 340 11.29 10.06 -18.46
C GLN A 340 11.42 8.56 -18.12
N ASN A 341 11.41 7.72 -19.15
CA ASN A 341 11.55 6.28 -19.02
C ASN A 341 12.21 5.74 -20.28
N GLY A 342 13.21 4.86 -20.14
CA GLY A 342 14.00 4.41 -21.28
C GLY A 342 14.83 3.18 -21.04
N PRO A 343 15.41 2.59 -22.09
CA PRO A 343 16.43 1.57 -21.95
C PRO A 343 17.81 2.19 -21.69
N ASN A 344 18.72 1.38 -21.15
CA ASN A 344 20.14 1.66 -21.14
C ASN A 344 20.94 0.37 -21.34
N TRP A 345 22.13 0.48 -21.92
CA TRP A 345 22.96 -0.68 -22.22
C TRP A 345 24.44 -0.33 -22.25
N GLY A 346 25.26 -1.36 -22.12
CA GLY A 346 26.70 -1.27 -22.27
C GLY A 346 27.27 -2.64 -22.60
N HIS A 347 28.39 -2.63 -23.32
CA HIS A 347 29.09 -3.84 -23.72
C HIS A 347 30.54 -3.76 -23.25
N GLU A 348 30.94 -4.70 -22.41
CA GLU A 348 32.28 -4.78 -21.82
C GLU A 348 32.76 -3.43 -21.26
N VAL A 349 31.94 -2.73 -20.46
CA VAL A 349 32.34 -1.45 -19.86
C VAL A 349 33.15 -1.69 -18.59
N PHE A 350 34.22 -0.93 -18.36
CA PHE A 350 35.07 -1.10 -17.18
C PHE A 350 34.49 -0.26 -16.06
N ILE A 351 34.13 -0.90 -14.96
CA ILE A 351 33.58 -0.26 -13.78
C ILE A 351 34.61 -0.46 -12.66
N PRO A 352 35.30 0.60 -12.19
CA PRO A 352 36.26 0.47 -11.11
C PRO A 352 35.58 0.00 -9.81
N MET A 353 36.30 -0.73 -8.97
CA MET A 353 35.74 -1.31 -7.73
C MET A 353 35.13 -0.25 -6.80
N ASP A 354 35.69 0.97 -6.78
CA ASP A 354 35.22 2.07 -5.93
C ASP A 354 33.82 2.60 -6.34
N TRP A 355 33.32 2.23 -7.52
CA TRP A 355 31.97 2.54 -7.96
C TRP A 355 30.92 1.52 -7.47
N VAL A 356 31.35 0.36 -6.98
CA VAL A 356 30.45 -0.57 -6.26
C VAL A 356 29.95 0.13 -5.00
N ILE A 357 28.64 0.14 -4.76
CA ILE A 357 28.06 0.79 -3.58
C ILE A 357 28.57 0.08 -2.33
N GLY A 358 29.30 0.80 -1.48
CA GLY A 358 29.98 0.25 -0.30
C GLY A 358 31.32 -0.44 -0.58
N GLY A 359 31.81 -0.37 -1.82
CA GLY A 359 33.12 -0.87 -2.23
C GLY A 359 33.21 -2.39 -2.31
N ARG A 360 34.45 -2.90 -2.28
CA ARG A 360 34.78 -4.34 -2.44
C ARG A 360 33.99 -5.24 -1.48
N ASP A 361 33.79 -4.82 -0.25
CA ASP A 361 33.12 -5.61 0.80
C ASP A 361 31.63 -5.88 0.51
N GLN A 362 31.04 -5.11 -0.42
CA GLN A 362 29.65 -5.24 -0.81
C GLN A 362 29.43 -5.99 -2.14
N VAL A 363 30.50 -6.49 -2.78
CA VAL A 363 30.36 -7.38 -3.93
C VAL A 363 29.58 -8.63 -3.50
N GLY A 364 28.53 -8.97 -4.26
CA GLY A 364 27.64 -10.10 -3.98
C GLY A 364 26.46 -9.79 -3.03
N ASN A 365 26.49 -8.67 -2.31
CA ASN A 365 25.46 -8.29 -1.33
C ASN A 365 24.32 -7.44 -1.92
N GLY A 366 24.35 -7.14 -3.21
CA GLY A 366 23.42 -6.24 -3.88
C GLY A 366 21.96 -6.69 -3.81
N TRP A 367 21.68 -8.00 -3.86
CA TRP A 367 20.29 -8.50 -3.75
C TRP A 367 19.66 -8.15 -2.40
N ARG A 368 20.39 -8.35 -1.30
CA ARG A 368 19.94 -7.98 0.05
C ARG A 368 19.66 -6.48 0.14
N MET A 369 20.58 -5.65 -0.36
CA MET A 369 20.41 -4.19 -0.38
C MET A 369 19.11 -3.78 -1.09
N LEU A 370 18.85 -4.38 -2.27
CA LEU A 370 17.64 -4.12 -3.04
C LEU A 370 16.38 -4.52 -2.28
N MET A 371 16.36 -5.70 -1.65
CA MET A 371 15.18 -6.17 -0.90
C MET A 371 14.87 -5.27 0.30
N GLU A 372 15.89 -4.77 0.99
CA GLU A 372 15.71 -3.85 2.12
C GLU A 372 15.20 -2.47 1.67
N CYS A 373 15.79 -1.86 0.66
CA CYS A 373 15.43 -0.50 0.21
C CYS A 373 14.10 -0.46 -0.57
N LEU A 374 13.75 -1.51 -1.32
CA LEU A 374 12.49 -1.59 -2.08
C LEU A 374 11.24 -1.54 -1.19
N ALA A 375 11.34 -2.02 0.05
CA ALA A 375 10.20 -2.09 0.95
C ALA A 375 9.67 -0.69 1.33
N ALA A 376 10.55 0.30 1.48
CA ALA A 376 10.19 1.67 1.83
C ALA A 376 9.45 2.37 0.68
N GLY A 377 9.98 2.32 -0.55
CA GLY A 377 9.33 2.88 -1.73
C GLY A 377 7.93 2.31 -1.94
N ARG A 378 7.78 0.99 -1.78
CA ARG A 378 6.50 0.29 -1.89
C ARG A 378 5.47 0.72 -0.82
N ALA A 379 5.92 1.12 0.37
CA ALA A 379 5.05 1.56 1.46
C ALA A 379 4.60 3.04 1.31
N ILE A 380 5.42 3.87 0.68
CA ILE A 380 5.27 5.32 0.67
C ILE A 380 4.83 5.80 -0.71
N SER A 381 5.71 5.66 -1.70
CA SER A 381 5.69 6.40 -2.96
C SER A 381 4.52 6.01 -3.88
N LEU A 382 4.49 4.77 -4.35
CA LEU A 382 3.47 4.30 -5.30
C LEU A 382 2.04 4.30 -4.71
N PRO A 383 1.81 3.93 -3.43
CA PRO A 383 0.52 4.13 -2.78
C PRO A 383 0.09 5.60 -2.75
N SER A 384 1.01 6.52 -2.47
CA SER A 384 0.71 7.96 -2.36
C SER A 384 0.23 8.55 -3.68
N SER A 385 0.90 8.23 -4.79
CA SER A 385 0.47 8.73 -6.11
C SER A 385 -0.93 8.23 -6.49
N ASN A 386 -1.28 7.00 -6.12
CA ASN A 386 -2.59 6.42 -6.39
C ASN A 386 -3.70 6.98 -5.49
N VAL A 387 -3.39 7.31 -4.24
CA VAL A 387 -4.31 8.12 -3.41
C VAL A 387 -4.51 9.51 -4.02
N GLY A 388 -3.45 10.14 -4.54
CA GLY A 388 -3.54 11.42 -5.24
C GLY A 388 -4.48 11.37 -6.45
N MET A 389 -4.30 10.39 -7.34
CA MET A 389 -5.19 10.17 -8.49
C MET A 389 -6.64 9.89 -8.06
N ALA A 390 -6.86 9.14 -6.97
CA ALA A 390 -8.20 8.90 -6.44
C ALA A 390 -8.83 10.14 -5.81
N LYS A 391 -8.04 11.01 -5.14
CA LYS A 391 -8.51 12.32 -4.64
C LYS A 391 -8.96 13.23 -5.77
N LEU A 392 -8.19 13.29 -6.86
CA LEU A 392 -8.57 14.02 -8.08
C LEU A 392 -9.89 13.51 -8.65
N ALA A 393 -10.04 12.19 -8.78
CA ALA A 393 -11.27 11.57 -9.27
C ALA A 393 -12.48 11.87 -8.37
N VAL A 394 -12.35 11.70 -7.05
CA VAL A 394 -13.43 12.00 -6.08
C VAL A 394 -13.81 13.48 -6.09
N ARG A 395 -12.81 14.38 -6.08
CA ARG A 395 -13.01 15.83 -6.10
C ARG A 395 -13.77 16.26 -7.36
N GLY A 396 -13.24 15.93 -8.54
CA GLY A 396 -13.79 16.32 -9.83
C GLY A 396 -15.13 15.66 -10.14
N THR A 397 -15.27 14.35 -9.91
CA THR A 397 -16.53 13.63 -10.16
C THR A 397 -17.62 14.06 -9.19
N GLY A 398 -17.29 14.31 -7.91
CA GLY A 398 -18.25 14.84 -6.93
C GLY A 398 -18.77 16.22 -7.33
N ALA A 399 -17.88 17.13 -7.71
CA ALA A 399 -18.24 18.46 -8.20
C ALA A 399 -19.10 18.38 -9.48
N TYR A 400 -18.66 17.62 -10.48
CA TYR A 400 -19.38 17.42 -11.73
C TYR A 400 -20.78 16.82 -11.50
N SER A 401 -20.90 15.86 -10.59
CA SER A 401 -22.18 15.18 -10.30
C SER A 401 -23.20 16.08 -9.59
N ALA A 402 -22.71 17.04 -8.79
CA ALA A 402 -23.55 18.00 -8.09
C ALA A 402 -24.19 19.01 -9.05
N VAL A 403 -23.53 19.30 -10.18
CA VAL A 403 -23.88 20.41 -11.07
C VAL A 403 -24.42 19.98 -12.43
N ARG A 404 -23.96 18.85 -12.98
CA ARG A 404 -24.42 18.35 -14.28
C ARG A 404 -25.88 17.92 -14.16
N ARG A 405 -26.73 18.46 -15.03
CA ARG A 405 -28.17 18.14 -15.07
C ARG A 405 -28.55 17.28 -16.25
N GLN A 406 -29.32 16.22 -16.00
CA GLN A 406 -30.04 15.41 -16.98
C GLN A 406 -31.43 15.12 -16.44
N PHE A 407 -32.43 15.02 -17.32
CA PHE A 407 -33.83 14.88 -16.91
C PHE A 407 -34.24 15.95 -15.86
N ARG A 408 -33.75 17.19 -16.06
CA ARG A 408 -33.94 18.36 -15.19
C ARG A 408 -33.46 18.22 -13.74
N THR A 409 -32.64 17.21 -13.45
CA THR A 409 -32.15 16.90 -12.10
C THR A 409 -30.62 16.80 -12.11
N ALA A 410 -29.96 17.21 -11.04
CA ALA A 410 -28.53 16.98 -10.86
C ALA A 410 -28.23 15.48 -10.86
N ILE A 411 -27.22 15.04 -11.61
CA ILE A 411 -26.99 13.60 -11.83
C ILE A 411 -26.63 12.86 -10.53
N GLY A 412 -26.03 13.54 -9.54
CA GLY A 412 -25.75 12.98 -8.22
C GLY A 412 -26.98 12.59 -7.39
N LYS A 413 -28.19 12.93 -7.85
CA LYS A 413 -29.46 12.50 -7.23
C LYS A 413 -29.98 11.16 -7.76
N PHE A 414 -29.43 10.63 -8.85
CA PHE A 414 -29.82 9.32 -9.36
C PHE A 414 -29.12 8.21 -8.57
N GLU A 415 -29.88 7.22 -8.10
CA GLU A 415 -29.35 6.13 -7.25
C GLU A 415 -28.20 5.36 -7.91
N GLY A 416 -28.26 5.11 -9.23
CA GLY A 416 -27.15 4.47 -9.96
C GLY A 416 -25.86 5.29 -9.95
N VAL A 417 -25.94 6.63 -9.94
CA VAL A 417 -24.77 7.50 -9.76
C VAL A 417 -24.33 7.49 -8.31
N GLN A 418 -25.25 7.52 -7.35
CA GLN A 418 -24.94 7.46 -5.92
C GLN A 418 -24.22 6.16 -5.55
N GLU A 419 -24.55 5.05 -6.19
CA GLU A 419 -23.86 3.77 -5.98
C GLU A 419 -22.37 3.88 -6.32
N ALA A 420 -22.05 4.46 -7.48
CA ALA A 420 -20.67 4.72 -7.91
C ALA A 420 -19.97 5.72 -6.98
N LEU A 421 -20.60 6.86 -6.66
CA LEU A 421 -20.03 7.87 -5.76
C LEU A 421 -19.79 7.29 -4.36
N GLY A 422 -20.70 6.47 -3.84
CA GLY A 422 -20.57 5.78 -2.57
C GLY A 422 -19.34 4.88 -2.52
N ARG A 423 -19.12 4.09 -3.59
CA ARG A 423 -17.89 3.29 -3.75
C ARG A 423 -16.64 4.18 -3.84
N MET A 424 -16.69 5.28 -4.59
CA MET A 424 -15.55 6.17 -4.75
C MET A 424 -15.10 6.76 -3.41
N GLY A 425 -16.02 7.37 -2.66
CA GLY A 425 -15.71 8.01 -1.38
C GLY A 425 -15.26 7.02 -0.32
N GLY A 426 -15.96 5.89 -0.19
CA GLY A 426 -15.60 4.86 0.78
C GLY A 426 -14.24 4.22 0.50
N ASN A 427 -13.92 3.90 -0.77
CA ASN A 427 -12.60 3.40 -1.13
C ASN A 427 -11.51 4.42 -0.86
N LEU A 428 -11.72 5.70 -1.22
CA LEU A 428 -10.73 6.75 -0.97
C LEU A 428 -10.40 6.88 0.52
N TYR A 429 -11.41 6.83 1.39
CA TYR A 429 -11.18 6.92 2.84
C TYR A 429 -10.28 5.77 3.35
N VAL A 430 -10.56 4.54 2.92
CA VAL A 430 -9.76 3.33 3.25
C VAL A 430 -8.34 3.43 2.70
N MET A 431 -8.19 3.87 1.44
CA MET A 431 -6.90 3.99 0.78
C MET A 431 -6.01 5.00 1.49
N ASP A 432 -6.54 6.19 1.79
CA ASP A 432 -5.77 7.25 2.46
C ASP A 432 -5.46 6.87 3.92
N ALA A 433 -6.35 6.15 4.60
CA ALA A 433 -6.07 5.59 5.92
C ALA A 433 -4.89 4.59 5.88
N ALA A 434 -4.91 3.67 4.91
CA ALA A 434 -3.84 2.68 4.75
C ALA A 434 -2.50 3.34 4.37
N ARG A 435 -2.51 4.35 3.48
CA ARG A 435 -1.33 5.15 3.14
C ARG A 435 -0.72 5.80 4.38
N ARG A 436 -1.53 6.53 5.16
CA ARG A 436 -1.10 7.20 6.40
C ARG A 436 -0.48 6.23 7.40
N LEU A 437 -1.14 5.09 7.65
CA LEU A 437 -0.63 4.07 8.58
C LEU A 437 0.69 3.44 8.11
N SER A 438 0.83 3.23 6.79
CA SER A 438 2.02 2.59 6.22
C SER A 438 3.23 3.53 6.24
N ALA A 439 3.03 4.82 5.95
CA ALA A 439 4.07 5.84 6.10
C ALA A 439 4.49 6.00 7.57
N GLN A 440 3.52 6.03 8.50
CA GLN A 440 3.80 6.10 9.93
C GLN A 440 4.65 4.92 10.41
N ALA A 441 4.41 3.70 9.91
CA ALA A 441 5.23 2.54 10.26
C ALA A 441 6.72 2.79 9.95
N VAL A 442 7.01 3.38 8.78
CA VAL A 442 8.39 3.71 8.38
C VAL A 442 8.97 4.81 9.27
N ASP A 443 8.19 5.84 9.61
CA ASP A 443 8.62 6.90 10.54
C ASP A 443 8.93 6.39 11.95
N LEU A 444 8.28 5.30 12.37
CA LEU A 444 8.58 4.61 13.64
C LEU A 444 9.85 3.74 13.57
N GLY A 445 10.55 3.72 12.43
CA GLY A 445 11.76 2.93 12.21
C GLY A 445 11.51 1.48 11.77
N GLU A 446 10.26 1.12 11.48
CA GLU A 446 9.94 -0.20 10.94
C GLU A 446 10.36 -0.30 9.47
N LYS A 447 10.69 -1.51 9.03
CA LYS A 447 10.94 -1.85 7.61
C LYS A 447 9.86 -2.85 7.14
N PRO A 448 8.59 -2.46 7.01
CA PRO A 448 7.48 -3.40 7.06
C PRO A 448 7.17 -4.01 5.68
N SER A 449 7.86 -5.10 5.33
CA SER A 449 7.82 -5.72 3.98
C SER A 449 6.45 -6.27 3.56
N VAL A 450 5.71 -6.90 4.47
CA VAL A 450 4.36 -7.44 4.18
C VAL A 450 3.33 -6.31 4.11
N ILE A 451 3.42 -5.33 5.00
CA ILE A 451 2.52 -4.16 4.99
C ILE A 451 2.74 -3.32 3.73
N SER A 452 3.98 -3.14 3.27
CA SER A 452 4.24 -2.42 2.02
C SER A 452 3.61 -3.15 0.82
N ALA A 453 3.67 -4.49 0.79
CA ALA A 453 2.98 -5.30 -0.20
C ALA A 453 1.45 -5.17 -0.14
N ILE A 454 0.86 -5.15 1.07
CA ILE A 454 -0.57 -4.89 1.29
C ILE A 454 -0.96 -3.52 0.74
N ALA A 455 -0.22 -2.47 1.15
CA ALA A 455 -0.48 -1.10 0.74
C ALA A 455 -0.43 -0.97 -0.79
N LYS A 456 0.65 -1.45 -1.41
CA LYS A 456 0.81 -1.40 -2.87
C LYS A 456 -0.31 -2.13 -3.59
N TYR A 457 -0.63 -3.36 -3.21
CA TYR A 457 -1.66 -4.14 -3.90
C TYR A 457 -3.04 -3.50 -3.73
N HIS A 458 -3.48 -3.25 -2.50
CA HIS A 458 -4.86 -2.83 -2.26
C HIS A 458 -5.13 -1.37 -2.60
N ILE A 459 -4.17 -0.48 -2.42
CA ILE A 459 -4.38 0.94 -2.78
C ILE A 459 -4.45 1.08 -4.30
N THR A 460 -3.58 0.41 -5.06
CA THR A 460 -3.61 0.49 -6.53
C THR A 460 -4.87 -0.18 -7.13
N GLU A 461 -5.32 -1.33 -6.61
CA GLU A 461 -6.57 -1.95 -7.08
C GLU A 461 -7.81 -1.13 -6.70
N ARG A 462 -7.85 -0.51 -5.51
CA ARG A 462 -8.96 0.37 -5.13
C ARG A 462 -8.94 1.67 -5.92
N ALA A 463 -7.77 2.24 -6.22
CA ALA A 463 -7.64 3.41 -7.10
C ALA A 463 -8.20 3.12 -8.50
N ARG A 464 -7.90 1.96 -9.08
CA ARG A 464 -8.49 1.52 -10.36
C ARG A 464 -10.01 1.54 -10.30
N LYS A 465 -10.62 1.02 -9.23
CA LYS A 465 -12.08 1.04 -9.06
C LYS A 465 -12.62 2.46 -8.96
N VAL A 466 -12.01 3.31 -8.13
CA VAL A 466 -12.42 4.72 -7.97
C VAL A 466 -12.38 5.48 -9.30
N ILE A 467 -11.31 5.30 -10.08
CA ILE A 467 -11.11 5.99 -11.34
C ILE A 467 -12.10 5.46 -12.41
N ASN A 468 -12.34 4.15 -12.46
CA ASN A 468 -13.34 3.57 -13.35
C ASN A 468 -14.76 4.05 -13.01
N ASP A 469 -15.15 4.03 -11.73
CA ASP A 469 -16.44 4.57 -11.27
C ASP A 469 -16.57 6.07 -11.65
N GLY A 470 -15.47 6.83 -11.54
CA GLY A 470 -15.42 8.21 -11.98
C GLY A 470 -15.65 8.37 -13.49
N MET A 471 -15.05 7.50 -14.31
CA MET A 471 -15.21 7.51 -15.77
C MET A 471 -16.65 7.19 -16.17
N ASP A 472 -17.29 6.24 -15.49
CA ASP A 472 -18.69 5.88 -15.73
C ASP A 472 -19.64 7.05 -15.42
N VAL A 473 -19.37 7.80 -14.34
CA VAL A 473 -20.21 8.95 -13.93
C VAL A 473 -19.97 10.18 -14.81
N VAL A 474 -18.72 10.50 -15.15
CA VAL A 474 -18.38 11.69 -15.96
C VAL A 474 -18.66 11.46 -17.45
N ALA A 475 -18.65 10.19 -17.89
CA ALA A 475 -19.03 9.74 -19.23
C ALA A 475 -18.27 10.47 -20.35
N GLY A 476 -18.98 11.08 -21.31
CA GLY A 476 -18.40 11.74 -22.49
C GLY A 476 -17.30 12.76 -22.15
N LYS A 477 -17.48 13.55 -21.09
CA LYS A 477 -16.45 14.52 -20.65
C LYS A 477 -15.18 13.82 -20.17
N GLY A 478 -15.29 12.64 -19.59
CA GLY A 478 -14.16 11.87 -19.06
C GLY A 478 -13.27 11.31 -20.16
N ILE A 479 -13.84 10.96 -21.33
CA ILE A 479 -13.10 10.35 -22.45
C ILE A 479 -12.53 11.37 -23.44
N CYS A 480 -13.12 12.55 -23.56
CA CYS A 480 -12.62 13.62 -24.43
C CYS A 480 -11.51 14.39 -23.72
N MET A 481 -10.26 14.22 -24.18
CA MET A 481 -9.10 14.83 -23.54
C MET A 481 -8.96 16.32 -23.89
N GLY A 482 -8.51 17.12 -22.94
CA GLY A 482 -8.22 18.53 -23.10
C GLY A 482 -7.81 19.19 -21.77
N PRO A 483 -7.52 20.50 -21.76
CA PRO A 483 -7.14 21.22 -20.54
C PRO A 483 -8.18 21.13 -19.40
N SER A 484 -9.47 21.02 -19.72
CA SER A 484 -10.56 20.94 -18.74
C SER A 484 -10.87 19.51 -18.27
N ASN A 485 -10.19 18.50 -18.83
CA ASN A 485 -10.36 17.11 -18.44
C ASN A 485 -9.47 16.77 -17.24
N PHE A 486 -10.09 16.31 -16.15
CA PHE A 486 -9.39 15.95 -14.92
C PHE A 486 -9.17 14.44 -14.72
N LEU A 487 -9.70 13.56 -15.59
CA LEU A 487 -9.80 12.12 -15.29
C LEU A 487 -9.14 11.19 -16.31
N ALA A 488 -9.13 11.55 -17.59
CA ALA A 488 -8.62 10.69 -18.67
C ALA A 488 -7.17 10.25 -18.43
N ARG A 489 -6.33 11.17 -17.93
CA ARG A 489 -4.92 10.93 -17.65
C ARG A 489 -4.72 9.97 -16.49
N ALA A 490 -5.50 10.11 -15.43
CA ALA A 490 -5.49 9.13 -14.35
C ALA A 490 -5.89 7.75 -14.88
N TYR A 491 -6.97 7.65 -15.67
CA TYR A 491 -7.43 6.39 -16.25
C TYR A 491 -6.38 5.70 -17.13
N GLN A 492 -5.70 6.44 -18.02
CA GLN A 492 -4.61 5.91 -18.86
C GLN A 492 -3.44 5.36 -18.05
N GLN A 493 -3.16 5.96 -16.90
CA GLN A 493 -1.96 5.68 -16.10
C GLN A 493 -2.15 4.59 -15.06
N VAL A 494 -3.39 4.31 -14.64
CA VAL A 494 -3.71 3.28 -13.64
C VAL A 494 -2.97 1.96 -13.88
N PRO A 495 -2.93 1.38 -15.09
CA PRO A 495 -2.26 0.09 -15.33
C PRO A 495 -0.76 0.06 -14.99
N ILE A 496 -0.08 1.21 -15.01
CA ILE A 496 1.36 1.32 -14.70
C ILE A 496 1.58 0.90 -13.25
N SER A 497 0.84 1.48 -12.31
CA SER A 497 0.98 1.22 -10.87
C SER A 497 0.66 -0.23 -10.46
N ILE A 498 -0.25 -0.87 -11.20
CA ILE A 498 -0.58 -2.29 -11.04
C ILE A 498 0.63 -3.18 -11.35
N THR A 499 1.45 -2.75 -12.31
CA THR A 499 2.52 -3.55 -12.92
C THR A 499 3.87 -3.35 -12.26
N VAL A 500 4.25 -2.11 -11.93
CA VAL A 500 5.57 -1.77 -11.39
C VAL A 500 5.72 -2.06 -9.89
N GLU A 501 6.95 -2.00 -9.39
CA GLU A 501 7.34 -2.26 -7.98
C GLU A 501 6.90 -3.64 -7.43
N GLY A 502 6.78 -4.60 -8.34
CA GLY A 502 6.24 -5.93 -8.09
C GLY A 502 4.79 -6.01 -8.55
N ALA A 503 4.53 -6.67 -9.68
CA ALA A 503 3.20 -6.81 -10.25
C ALA A 503 2.19 -7.30 -9.20
N ASN A 504 0.96 -6.79 -9.23
CA ASN A 504 -0.07 -7.14 -8.25
C ASN A 504 -0.31 -8.65 -8.13
N ILE A 505 -0.19 -9.39 -9.24
CA ILE A 505 -0.29 -10.85 -9.26
C ILE A 505 0.79 -11.51 -8.39
N LEU A 506 2.05 -11.08 -8.54
CA LEU A 506 3.18 -11.60 -7.76
C LEU A 506 3.05 -11.17 -6.30
N THR A 507 2.77 -9.90 -6.05
CA THR A 507 2.64 -9.32 -4.70
C THR A 507 1.57 -10.06 -3.91
N ARG A 508 0.40 -10.28 -4.52
CA ARG A 508 -0.71 -11.01 -3.92
C ARG A 508 -0.39 -12.49 -3.68
N SER A 509 0.24 -13.17 -4.64
CA SER A 509 0.37 -14.64 -4.61
C SER A 509 1.57 -15.14 -3.82
N LEU A 510 2.67 -14.38 -3.81
CA LEU A 510 3.96 -14.80 -3.24
C LEU A 510 4.38 -14.01 -2.01
N ILE A 511 4.08 -12.70 -1.95
CA ILE A 511 4.61 -11.83 -0.89
C ILE A 511 3.68 -11.81 0.33
N ILE A 512 2.44 -11.34 0.16
CA ILE A 512 1.54 -11.03 1.29
C ILE A 512 1.37 -12.22 2.24
N PHE A 513 0.97 -13.37 1.71
CA PHE A 513 0.80 -14.57 2.54
C PHE A 513 2.09 -15.36 2.71
N GLY A 514 2.86 -15.57 1.64
CA GLY A 514 4.05 -16.43 1.69
C GLY A 514 5.10 -15.92 2.68
N GLN A 515 5.48 -14.64 2.57
CA GLN A 515 6.39 -14.04 3.54
C GLN A 515 5.71 -13.77 4.88
N GLY A 516 4.43 -13.36 4.87
CA GLY A 516 3.67 -13.10 6.08
C GLY A 516 3.52 -14.32 6.99
N ALA A 517 3.14 -15.48 6.45
CA ALA A 517 2.95 -16.71 7.21
C ALA A 517 4.25 -17.20 7.88
N ILE A 518 5.40 -16.89 7.29
CA ILE A 518 6.71 -17.24 7.88
C ILE A 518 7.13 -16.17 8.89
N ARG A 519 7.17 -14.89 8.48
CA ARG A 519 7.73 -13.78 9.26
C ARG A 519 6.84 -13.35 10.42
N CYS A 520 5.55 -13.20 10.16
CA CYS A 520 4.58 -12.69 11.13
C CYS A 520 4.15 -13.77 12.14
N HIS A 521 4.41 -15.05 11.85
CA HIS A 521 4.03 -16.13 12.75
C HIS A 521 4.99 -16.21 13.96
N PRO A 522 4.49 -16.27 15.21
CA PRO A 522 5.34 -16.15 16.40
C PRO A 522 6.39 -17.27 16.59
N TYR A 523 6.21 -18.42 15.93
CA TYR A 523 7.02 -19.62 16.17
C TYR A 523 7.74 -20.19 14.94
N VAL A 524 7.25 -19.96 13.71
CA VAL A 524 7.72 -20.70 12.53
C VAL A 524 9.18 -20.38 12.21
N LEU A 525 9.57 -19.10 12.18
CA LEU A 525 10.97 -18.72 12.00
C LEU A 525 11.88 -19.27 13.10
N ARG A 526 11.40 -19.34 14.35
CA ARG A 526 12.17 -19.87 15.48
C ARG A 526 12.38 -21.38 15.36
N GLU A 527 11.37 -22.12 14.92
CA GLU A 527 11.48 -23.55 14.63
C GLU A 527 12.49 -23.80 13.49
N MET A 528 12.39 -23.03 12.40
CA MET A 528 13.30 -23.11 11.26
C MET A 528 14.74 -22.81 11.68
N ALA A 529 14.96 -21.72 12.43
CA ALA A 529 16.29 -21.34 12.93
C ALA A 529 16.86 -22.43 13.85
N ALA A 530 16.07 -22.96 14.78
CA ALA A 530 16.51 -23.98 15.73
C ALA A 530 16.92 -25.30 15.05
N THR A 531 16.25 -25.71 13.97
CA THR A 531 16.62 -26.91 13.20
C THR A 531 17.92 -26.75 12.42
N ARG A 532 18.33 -25.51 12.13
CA ARG A 532 19.52 -25.15 11.36
C ARG A 532 20.71 -24.73 12.25
N ASP A 533 20.52 -24.64 13.57
CA ASP A 533 21.59 -24.30 14.50
C ASP A 533 22.72 -25.34 14.43
N SER A 534 23.96 -24.86 14.39
CA SER A 534 25.16 -25.70 14.36
C SER A 534 25.38 -26.45 15.68
N ASP A 535 24.97 -25.87 16.81
CA ASP A 535 24.89 -26.57 18.09
C ASP A 535 23.58 -27.35 18.18
N ARG A 536 23.67 -28.66 17.96
CA ARG A 536 22.50 -29.56 18.00
C ARG A 536 21.80 -29.57 19.37
N ALA A 537 22.52 -29.44 20.47
CA ALA A 537 21.93 -29.48 21.80
C ALA A 537 21.16 -28.19 22.10
N LYS A 538 21.69 -27.04 21.67
CA LYS A 538 20.99 -25.76 21.69
C LYS A 538 19.78 -25.77 20.76
N GLY A 539 19.96 -26.16 19.49
CA GLY A 539 18.89 -26.27 18.51
C GLY A 539 17.73 -27.14 18.99
N LEU A 540 18.00 -28.28 19.64
CA LEU A 540 16.96 -29.14 20.22
C LEU A 540 16.18 -28.44 21.35
N ARG A 541 16.83 -27.63 22.20
CA ARG A 541 16.18 -26.87 23.28
C ARG A 541 15.32 -25.74 22.73
N ASP A 542 15.83 -25.02 21.75
CA ASP A 542 15.13 -23.89 21.15
C ASP A 542 13.92 -24.38 20.34
N PHE A 543 14.08 -25.49 19.62
CA PHE A 543 12.99 -26.17 18.93
C PHE A 543 11.93 -26.71 19.91
N ASP A 544 12.32 -27.29 21.04
CA ASP A 544 11.38 -27.74 22.08
C ASP A 544 10.48 -26.61 22.56
N ASN A 545 11.06 -25.44 22.85
CA ASN A 545 10.29 -24.28 23.30
C ASN A 545 9.40 -23.74 22.18
N ALA A 546 9.91 -23.66 20.95
CA ALA A 546 9.17 -23.13 19.81
C ALA A 546 8.00 -24.04 19.40
N PHE A 547 8.24 -25.35 19.24
CA PHE A 547 7.25 -26.34 18.78
C PHE A 547 6.07 -26.49 19.75
N PHE A 548 6.34 -26.66 21.05
CA PHE A 548 5.26 -26.77 22.03
C PHE A 548 4.57 -25.42 22.28
N GLY A 549 5.27 -24.31 22.07
CA GLY A 549 4.67 -22.97 22.03
C GLY A 549 3.70 -22.82 20.85
N HIS A 550 4.10 -23.25 19.66
CA HIS A 550 3.28 -23.29 18.44
C HIS A 550 2.05 -24.16 18.64
N ALA A 551 2.21 -25.40 19.13
CA ALA A 551 1.08 -26.30 19.40
C ALA A 551 0.06 -25.69 20.39
N SER A 552 0.55 -25.07 21.47
CA SER A 552 -0.30 -24.35 22.43
C SER A 552 -1.01 -23.14 21.80
N PHE A 553 -0.30 -22.39 20.95
CA PHE A 553 -0.83 -21.26 20.22
C PHE A 553 -1.96 -21.66 19.26
N THR A 554 -1.73 -22.68 18.42
CA THR A 554 -2.73 -23.20 17.48
C THR A 554 -3.95 -23.73 18.22
N ALA A 555 -3.76 -24.53 19.27
CA ALA A 555 -4.87 -25.03 20.10
C ALA A 555 -5.66 -23.88 20.74
N SER A 556 -4.96 -22.83 21.20
CA SER A 556 -5.60 -21.65 21.77
C SER A 556 -6.43 -20.87 20.76
N ASN A 557 -5.91 -20.68 19.54
CA ASN A 557 -6.66 -20.03 18.46
C ASN A 557 -7.83 -20.89 17.96
N MET A 558 -7.72 -22.22 18.03
CA MET A 558 -8.83 -23.14 17.78
C MET A 558 -9.98 -22.92 18.77
N VAL A 559 -9.69 -22.95 20.08
CA VAL A 559 -10.71 -22.72 21.12
C VAL A 559 -11.26 -21.30 21.06
N ARG A 560 -10.42 -20.29 20.85
CA ARG A 560 -10.86 -18.89 20.70
C ARG A 560 -11.75 -18.69 19.49
N SER A 561 -11.41 -19.29 18.35
CA SER A 561 -12.25 -19.22 17.14
C SER A 561 -13.66 -19.72 17.46
N LEU A 562 -13.76 -20.89 18.11
CA LEU A 562 -15.04 -21.46 18.52
C LEU A 562 -15.79 -20.56 19.52
N VAL A 563 -15.11 -20.11 20.58
CA VAL A 563 -15.72 -19.24 21.62
C VAL A 563 -16.22 -17.93 21.03
N PHE A 564 -15.42 -17.27 20.19
CA PHE A 564 -15.80 -16.01 19.54
C PHE A 564 -16.91 -16.20 18.51
N ALA A 565 -16.92 -17.33 17.82
CA ALA A 565 -17.94 -17.66 16.84
C ALA A 565 -19.29 -17.99 17.51
N LEU A 566 -19.31 -18.76 18.59
CA LEU A 566 -20.51 -19.06 19.37
C LEU A 566 -21.05 -17.84 20.11
N GLY A 567 -20.16 -17.01 20.67
CA GLY A 567 -20.52 -15.80 21.42
C GLY A 567 -20.81 -14.56 20.58
N GLY A 568 -20.87 -14.66 19.25
CA GLY A 568 -21.16 -13.53 18.36
C GLY A 568 -20.21 -12.35 18.52
N SER A 569 -18.94 -12.61 18.85
CA SER A 569 -17.91 -11.60 19.15
C SER A 569 -18.15 -10.74 20.43
N VAL A 570 -19.23 -10.94 21.18
CA VAL A 570 -19.56 -10.16 22.39
C VAL A 570 -18.55 -10.39 23.51
N LEU A 571 -18.00 -11.61 23.58
CA LEU A 571 -17.00 -12.02 24.57
C LEU A 571 -15.61 -11.43 24.29
N ILE A 572 -15.40 -10.80 23.12
CA ILE A 572 -14.13 -10.14 22.79
C ILE A 572 -14.07 -8.82 23.57
N PRO A 573 -13.00 -8.57 24.34
CA PRO A 573 -12.82 -7.29 25.03
C PRO A 573 -12.90 -6.11 24.06
N LYS A 574 -13.58 -5.04 24.44
CA LYS A 574 -13.52 -3.79 23.68
C LYS A 574 -12.15 -3.12 23.93
N PRO A 575 -11.53 -2.49 22.92
CA PRO A 575 -10.38 -1.62 23.17
C PRO A 575 -10.79 -0.46 24.08
N ALA A 576 -9.90 -0.04 24.99
CA ALA A 576 -10.16 1.04 25.93
C ALA A 576 -10.31 2.40 25.21
N ARG A 577 -9.53 2.61 24.15
CA ARG A 577 -9.50 3.88 23.40
C ARG A 577 -10.51 3.97 22.26
N ALA A 578 -11.22 2.89 21.92
CA ALA A 578 -12.12 2.87 20.77
C ALA A 578 -13.41 3.67 20.99
N ASP A 579 -13.86 4.39 19.96
CA ASP A 579 -15.21 4.97 19.89
C ASP A 579 -16.27 3.86 20.04
N ALA A 580 -17.22 4.10 20.95
CA ALA A 580 -18.25 3.13 21.31
C ALA A 580 -19.06 2.62 20.11
N ARG A 581 -19.28 3.47 19.09
CA ARG A 581 -20.07 3.14 17.89
C ARG A 581 -19.31 2.19 16.95
N LEU A 582 -17.99 2.12 17.05
CA LEU A 582 -17.14 1.29 16.20
C LEU A 582 -16.62 0.03 16.90
N VAL A 583 -16.85 -0.13 18.21
CA VAL A 583 -16.52 -1.35 18.98
C VAL A 583 -16.95 -2.66 18.30
N PRO A 584 -18.16 -2.77 17.68
CA PRO A 584 -18.54 -3.99 16.96
C PRO A 584 -17.54 -4.38 15.85
N TYR A 585 -16.94 -3.40 15.18
CA TYR A 585 -15.99 -3.64 14.10
C TYR A 585 -14.62 -4.09 14.61
N TYR A 586 -14.12 -3.52 15.72
CA TYR A 586 -12.90 -4.00 16.39
C TYR A 586 -13.04 -5.47 16.81
N ARG A 587 -14.21 -5.83 17.36
CA ARG A 587 -14.53 -7.21 17.75
C ARG A 587 -14.63 -8.12 16.54
N ALA A 588 -15.30 -7.70 15.47
CA ALA A 588 -15.39 -8.44 14.22
C ALA A 588 -14.00 -8.70 13.61
N SER A 589 -13.18 -7.67 13.50
CA SER A 589 -11.80 -7.78 12.99
C SER A 589 -10.95 -8.72 13.85
N THR A 590 -11.07 -8.64 15.19
CA THR A 590 -10.38 -9.58 16.11
C THR A 590 -10.82 -11.02 15.87
N ARG A 591 -12.13 -11.27 15.73
CA ARG A 591 -12.66 -12.60 15.42
C ARG A 591 -12.08 -13.15 14.11
N MET A 592 -12.05 -12.31 13.07
CA MET A 592 -11.49 -12.70 11.76
C MET A 592 -9.98 -12.95 11.85
N ALA A 593 -9.24 -12.14 12.59
CA ALA A 593 -7.82 -12.37 12.85
C ALA A 593 -7.58 -13.71 13.55
N THR A 594 -8.38 -14.06 14.56
CA THR A 594 -8.29 -15.36 15.24
C THR A 594 -8.58 -16.53 14.29
N ALA A 595 -9.64 -16.41 13.48
CA ALA A 595 -9.98 -17.43 12.47
C ALA A 595 -8.89 -17.54 11.39
N PHE A 596 -8.25 -16.43 11.02
CA PHE A 596 -7.18 -16.38 10.05
C PHE A 596 -5.93 -17.08 10.58
N ALA A 597 -5.54 -16.81 11.83
CA ALA A 597 -4.43 -17.49 12.49
C ALA A 597 -4.63 -19.02 12.52
N LEU A 598 -5.84 -19.47 12.89
CA LEU A 598 -6.19 -20.90 12.86
C LEU A 598 -6.07 -21.47 11.44
N LEU A 599 -6.65 -20.79 10.45
CA LEU A 599 -6.62 -21.25 9.06
C LEU A 599 -5.20 -21.27 8.47
N ALA A 600 -4.37 -20.30 8.83
CA ALA A 600 -2.96 -20.25 8.44
C ALA A 600 -2.19 -21.45 9.02
N ASP A 601 -2.32 -21.73 10.32
CA ASP A 601 -1.67 -22.88 10.96
C ASP A 601 -2.14 -24.21 10.39
N VAL A 602 -3.45 -24.39 10.21
CA VAL A 602 -4.01 -25.58 9.56
C VAL A 602 -3.46 -25.74 8.15
N SER A 603 -3.26 -24.64 7.41
CA SER A 603 -2.68 -24.67 6.07
C SER A 603 -1.20 -25.01 6.03
N MET A 604 -0.41 -24.44 6.93
CA MET A 604 1.00 -24.81 7.05
C MET A 604 1.15 -26.27 7.46
N PHE A 605 0.29 -26.77 8.37
CA PHE A 605 0.32 -28.15 8.84
C PHE A 605 -0.13 -29.17 7.78
N VAL A 606 -1.29 -28.93 7.15
CA VAL A 606 -1.91 -29.90 6.22
C VAL A 606 -1.19 -29.92 4.87
N LEU A 607 -0.74 -28.77 4.38
CA LEU A 607 -0.17 -28.64 3.03
C LEU A 607 1.37 -28.57 3.03
N GLY A 608 2.00 -28.21 4.15
CA GLY A 608 3.45 -28.12 4.26
C GLY A 608 4.07 -27.29 3.14
N GLY A 609 5.15 -27.81 2.54
CA GLY A 609 5.84 -27.16 1.42
C GLY A 609 5.01 -27.04 0.13
N GLU A 610 3.91 -27.79 -0.02
CA GLU A 610 3.03 -27.69 -1.18
C GLU A 610 2.28 -26.36 -1.22
N LEU A 611 2.10 -25.71 -0.06
CA LEU A 611 1.43 -24.41 0.04
C LEU A 611 2.12 -23.34 -0.82
N LYS A 612 3.45 -23.37 -0.90
CA LYS A 612 4.25 -22.48 -1.77
C LYS A 612 3.94 -22.68 -3.26
N ARG A 613 3.64 -23.91 -3.68
CA ARG A 613 3.32 -24.26 -5.08
C ARG A 613 1.86 -23.99 -5.44
N ARG A 614 0.98 -23.88 -4.44
CA ARG A 614 -0.46 -23.62 -4.63
C ARG A 614 -0.75 -22.12 -4.61
N GLU A 615 -0.22 -21.41 -5.60
CA GLU A 615 -0.30 -19.94 -5.70
C GLU A 615 -1.74 -19.40 -5.55
N ARG A 616 -2.74 -20.04 -6.16
CA ARG A 616 -4.15 -19.63 -6.01
C ARG A 616 -4.65 -19.70 -4.57
N LEU A 617 -4.24 -20.72 -3.82
CA LEU A 617 -4.66 -20.89 -2.43
C LEU A 617 -3.90 -19.93 -1.51
N SER A 618 -2.58 -19.81 -1.71
CA SER A 618 -1.74 -18.81 -1.05
C SER A 618 -2.29 -17.41 -1.25
N ALA A 619 -2.66 -17.06 -2.48
CA ALA A 619 -3.21 -15.75 -2.82
C ALA A 619 -4.56 -15.48 -2.12
N ARG A 620 -5.44 -16.48 -2.03
CA ARG A 620 -6.73 -16.33 -1.31
C ARG A 620 -6.55 -16.19 0.21
N LEU A 621 -5.58 -16.90 0.80
CA LEU A 621 -5.18 -16.66 2.20
C LEU A 621 -4.62 -15.24 2.36
N GLY A 622 -3.83 -14.81 1.37
CA GLY A 622 -3.29 -13.46 1.23
C GLY A 622 -4.32 -12.39 0.96
N ASP A 623 -5.58 -12.72 0.66
CA ASP A 623 -6.66 -11.73 0.54
C ASP A 623 -7.34 -11.44 1.88
N ILE A 624 -7.10 -12.25 2.92
CA ILE A 624 -7.72 -12.08 4.25
C ILE A 624 -6.96 -11.05 5.08
N LEU A 625 -5.65 -11.27 5.30
CA LEU A 625 -4.80 -10.39 6.10
C LEU A 625 -4.85 -8.91 5.68
N PRO A 626 -4.77 -8.57 4.39
CA PRO A 626 -4.80 -7.18 3.98
C PRO A 626 -6.08 -6.47 4.39
N GLN A 627 -7.23 -7.15 4.31
CA GLN A 627 -8.51 -6.55 4.70
C GLN A 627 -8.53 -6.25 6.20
N LEU A 628 -7.92 -7.11 7.03
CA LEU A 628 -7.73 -6.83 8.46
C LEU A 628 -6.84 -5.61 8.69
N TYR A 629 -5.79 -5.45 7.89
CA TYR A 629 -4.94 -4.25 7.92
C TYR A 629 -5.71 -2.99 7.49
N LEU A 630 -6.50 -3.06 6.41
CA LEU A 630 -7.33 -1.95 5.93
C LEU A 630 -8.40 -1.54 6.96
N ILE A 631 -9.04 -2.51 7.63
CA ILE A 631 -9.95 -2.24 8.75
C ILE A 631 -9.21 -1.51 9.86
N SER A 632 -8.01 -1.98 10.21
CA SER A 632 -7.20 -1.39 11.27
C SER A 632 -6.82 0.05 10.96
N ALA A 633 -6.36 0.31 9.75
CA ALA A 633 -6.02 1.65 9.27
C ALA A 633 -7.24 2.57 9.28
N THR A 634 -8.39 2.10 8.79
CA THR A 634 -9.64 2.87 8.71
C THR A 634 -10.15 3.27 10.09
N LEU A 635 -10.19 2.30 11.02
CA LEU A 635 -10.60 2.55 12.40
C LEU A 635 -9.63 3.49 13.12
N LYS A 636 -8.31 3.28 12.94
CA LYS A 636 -7.30 4.15 13.53
C LYS A 636 -7.38 5.59 13.00
N ARG A 637 -7.55 5.77 11.68
CA ARG A 637 -7.71 7.11 11.08
C ARG A 637 -8.87 7.87 11.71
N PHE A 638 -10.01 7.23 11.96
CA PHE A 638 -11.14 7.89 12.61
C PHE A 638 -10.81 8.39 14.03
N GLU A 639 -10.04 7.60 14.78
CA GLU A 639 -9.54 8.01 16.10
C GLU A 639 -8.55 9.18 15.99
N ASP A 640 -7.59 9.08 15.08
CA ASP A 640 -6.55 10.09 14.82
C ASP A 640 -7.13 11.44 14.34
N ASP A 641 -8.15 11.41 13.48
CA ASP A 641 -8.81 12.59 12.92
C ASP A 641 -9.81 13.26 13.92
N GLY A 642 -9.89 12.74 15.15
CA GLY A 642 -10.69 13.31 16.24
C GLY A 642 -12.17 12.90 16.22
N ARG A 643 -12.50 11.71 15.70
CA ARG A 643 -13.83 11.07 15.76
C ARG A 643 -14.96 11.91 15.17
N ARG A 644 -14.72 12.50 14.00
CA ARG A 644 -15.69 13.39 13.34
C ARG A 644 -16.94 12.61 12.90
N ASP A 645 -18.09 12.96 13.47
CA ASP A 645 -19.36 12.27 13.20
C ASP A 645 -19.73 12.22 11.72
N ALA A 646 -19.42 13.30 10.98
CA ALA A 646 -19.69 13.39 9.56
C ALA A 646 -18.87 12.41 8.70
N ASP A 647 -17.80 11.82 9.24
CA ASP A 647 -16.94 10.86 8.55
C ASP A 647 -17.41 9.41 8.78
N LEU A 648 -18.33 9.17 9.74
CA LEU A 648 -18.82 7.82 10.06
C LEU A 648 -19.40 7.06 8.86
N PRO A 649 -20.10 7.67 7.89
CA PRO A 649 -20.55 6.96 6.70
C PRO A 649 -19.39 6.30 5.94
N LEU A 650 -18.30 7.05 5.74
CA LEU A 650 -17.09 6.58 5.05
C LEU A 650 -16.40 5.46 5.82
N VAL A 651 -16.27 5.63 7.14
CA VAL A 651 -15.64 4.65 8.05
C VAL A 651 -16.41 3.33 8.05
N ARG A 652 -17.74 3.40 8.25
CA ARG A 652 -18.60 2.20 8.27
C ARG A 652 -18.56 1.49 6.94
N TRP A 653 -18.63 2.23 5.83
CA TRP A 653 -18.61 1.64 4.50
C TRP A 653 -17.30 0.90 4.24
N GLY A 654 -16.17 1.55 4.56
CA GLY A 654 -14.85 0.99 4.35
C GLY A 654 -14.62 -0.28 5.16
N VAL A 655 -15.07 -0.28 6.42
CA VAL A 655 -14.93 -1.44 7.31
C VAL A 655 -15.90 -2.56 6.94
N GLU A 656 -17.15 -2.27 6.59
CA GLU A 656 -18.13 -3.27 6.14
C GLU A 656 -17.68 -3.94 4.84
N ASP A 657 -17.19 -3.17 3.87
CA ASP A 657 -16.62 -3.68 2.63
C ASP A 657 -15.42 -4.59 2.90
N ALA A 658 -14.47 -4.17 3.74
CA ALA A 658 -13.29 -4.96 4.06
C ALA A 658 -13.65 -6.24 4.85
N LEU A 659 -14.59 -6.18 5.80
CA LEU A 659 -15.10 -7.36 6.51
C LEU A 659 -15.78 -8.34 5.55
N HIS A 660 -16.59 -7.83 4.62
CA HIS A 660 -17.22 -8.65 3.59
C HIS A 660 -16.18 -9.33 2.68
N GLN A 661 -15.19 -8.58 2.20
CA GLN A 661 -14.11 -9.13 1.36
C GLN A 661 -13.28 -10.18 2.12
N ALA A 662 -12.97 -9.95 3.39
CA ALA A 662 -12.24 -10.90 4.22
C ALA A 662 -13.01 -12.23 4.37
N GLN A 663 -14.32 -12.20 4.66
CA GLN A 663 -15.11 -13.43 4.80
C GLN A 663 -15.31 -14.16 3.48
N SER A 664 -15.41 -13.42 2.37
CA SER A 664 -15.51 -14.00 1.03
C SER A 664 -14.20 -14.69 0.66
N ALA A 665 -13.06 -14.14 1.07
CA ALA A 665 -11.77 -14.80 0.96
C ALA A 665 -11.67 -16.06 1.83
N PHE A 666 -12.15 -16.03 3.08
CA PHE A 666 -12.28 -17.24 3.92
C PHE A 666 -13.08 -18.34 3.23
N ASP A 667 -14.27 -18.00 2.73
CA ASP A 667 -15.13 -18.95 2.04
C ASP A 667 -14.46 -19.51 0.79
N ALA A 668 -13.83 -18.65 -0.01
CA ALA A 668 -13.09 -19.08 -1.19
C ALA A 668 -11.94 -20.03 -0.86
N VAL A 669 -11.18 -19.79 0.23
CA VAL A 669 -10.14 -20.71 0.71
C VAL A 669 -10.76 -22.05 1.10
N LEU A 670 -11.76 -22.06 1.98
CA LEU A 670 -12.35 -23.26 2.54
C LEU A 670 -13.07 -24.11 1.47
N SER A 671 -13.78 -23.47 0.55
CA SER A 671 -14.49 -24.12 -0.56
C SER A 671 -13.53 -24.72 -1.60
N ASN A 672 -12.31 -24.20 -1.71
CA ASN A 672 -11.28 -24.71 -2.62
C ASN A 672 -10.16 -25.49 -1.91
N TYR A 673 -10.31 -25.75 -0.62
CA TYR A 673 -9.25 -26.36 0.18
C TYR A 673 -9.04 -27.84 -0.18
N PRO A 674 -7.80 -28.33 -0.37
CA PRO A 674 -7.57 -29.71 -0.79
C PRO A 674 -8.15 -30.74 0.18
N ASN A 675 -7.92 -30.55 1.49
CA ASN A 675 -8.44 -31.45 2.53
C ASN A 675 -9.82 -30.98 3.00
N ARG A 676 -10.88 -31.66 2.55
CA ARG A 676 -12.28 -31.31 2.85
C ARG A 676 -12.63 -31.43 4.34
N VAL A 677 -12.00 -32.38 5.05
CA VAL A 677 -12.22 -32.57 6.49
C VAL A 677 -11.64 -31.40 7.27
N ALA A 678 -10.39 -31.02 6.98
CA ALA A 678 -9.76 -29.86 7.62
C ALA A 678 -10.54 -28.56 7.35
N ALA A 679 -11.01 -28.36 6.11
CA ALA A 679 -11.83 -27.21 5.76
C ALA A 679 -13.19 -27.21 6.50
N GLY A 680 -13.85 -28.37 6.59
CA GLY A 680 -15.08 -28.52 7.36
C GLY A 680 -14.88 -28.21 8.85
N LEU A 681 -13.79 -28.69 9.44
CA LEU A 681 -13.44 -28.41 10.83
C LEU A 681 -13.23 -26.92 11.07
N VAL A 682 -12.41 -26.25 10.25
CA VAL A 682 -12.19 -24.79 10.37
C VAL A 682 -13.50 -24.03 10.18
N ARG A 683 -14.37 -24.44 9.24
CA ARG A 683 -15.68 -23.81 9.02
C ARG A 683 -16.57 -23.91 10.26
N VAL A 684 -16.64 -25.08 10.91
CA VAL A 684 -17.40 -25.27 12.16
C VAL A 684 -16.82 -24.42 13.29
N LEU A 685 -15.49 -24.36 13.41
CA LEU A 685 -14.84 -23.61 14.49
C LEU A 685 -14.95 -22.09 14.31
N ALA A 686 -14.82 -21.56 13.09
CA ALA A 686 -14.80 -20.12 12.84
C ALA A 686 -16.19 -19.54 12.50
N PHE A 687 -17.04 -20.31 11.84
CA PHE A 687 -18.30 -19.87 11.24
C PHE A 687 -19.43 -20.93 11.39
N PRO A 688 -19.75 -21.40 12.62
CA PRO A 688 -20.76 -22.45 12.85
C PRO A 688 -22.17 -22.05 12.40
N PHE A 689 -22.47 -20.75 12.38
CA PHE A 689 -23.76 -20.19 11.95
C PHE A 689 -23.69 -19.53 10.57
N GLY A 690 -22.63 -19.79 9.80
CA GLY A 690 -22.38 -19.14 8.51
C GLY A 690 -21.62 -17.82 8.61
N LEU A 691 -21.54 -17.13 7.47
CA LEU A 691 -20.77 -15.88 7.30
C LEU A 691 -21.65 -14.66 7.68
N PRO A 692 -21.26 -13.85 8.68
CA PRO A 692 -22.17 -12.86 9.27
C PRO A 692 -22.16 -11.48 8.60
N HIS A 693 -21.14 -11.14 7.80
CA HIS A 693 -20.97 -9.80 7.25
C HIS A 693 -21.68 -9.65 5.90
N ARG A 694 -22.26 -8.48 5.66
CA ARG A 694 -22.95 -8.14 4.42
C ARG A 694 -22.14 -7.10 3.68
N VAL A 695 -22.41 -6.93 2.39
CA VAL A 695 -21.94 -5.76 1.65
C VAL A 695 -22.47 -4.48 2.30
N PRO A 696 -21.77 -3.33 2.19
CA PRO A 696 -22.29 -2.06 2.66
C PRO A 696 -23.68 -1.78 2.09
N GLY A 697 -24.59 -1.28 2.93
CA GLY A 697 -25.98 -1.03 2.50
C GLY A 697 -26.14 0.25 1.66
N ASP A 698 -27.14 0.28 0.79
CA ASP A 698 -27.38 1.38 -0.17
C ASP A 698 -27.51 2.74 0.52
N ARG A 699 -28.21 2.81 1.67
CA ARG A 699 -28.33 4.03 2.48
C ARG A 699 -26.95 4.63 2.82
N LEU A 700 -25.97 3.79 3.10
CA LEU A 700 -24.62 4.24 3.43
C LEU A 700 -23.92 4.81 2.19
N GLY A 701 -24.11 4.17 1.03
CA GLY A 701 -23.68 4.69 -0.27
C GLY A 701 -24.30 6.04 -0.58
N THR A 702 -25.61 6.20 -0.40
CA THR A 702 -26.32 7.48 -0.57
C THR A 702 -25.76 8.57 0.33
N LEU A 703 -25.51 8.30 1.63
CA LEU A 703 -24.92 9.29 2.55
C LEU A 703 -23.52 9.74 2.10
N ILE A 704 -22.71 8.83 1.57
CA ILE A 704 -21.38 9.16 1.02
C ILE A 704 -21.52 9.98 -0.27
N ALA A 705 -22.46 9.62 -1.16
CA ALA A 705 -22.73 10.37 -2.37
C ALA A 705 -23.20 11.79 -2.07
N GLU A 706 -24.08 11.97 -1.08
CA GLU A 706 -24.51 13.28 -0.59
C GLU A 706 -23.34 14.09 -0.02
N LEU A 707 -22.49 13.46 0.80
CA LEU A 707 -21.25 14.06 1.32
C LEU A 707 -20.36 14.54 0.18
N MET A 708 -20.17 13.74 -0.87
CA MET A 708 -19.32 14.10 -2.02
C MET A 708 -19.90 15.20 -2.91
N THR A 709 -21.23 15.32 -2.96
CA THR A 709 -21.95 16.24 -3.86
C THR A 709 -22.48 17.49 -3.16
N THR A 710 -22.20 17.65 -1.87
CA THR A 710 -22.62 18.80 -1.07
C THR A 710 -21.40 19.45 -0.41
N PRO A 711 -21.22 20.77 -0.52
CA PRO A 711 -20.17 21.47 0.22
C PRO A 711 -20.26 21.20 1.73
N GLY A 712 -19.15 20.81 2.34
CA GLY A 712 -19.10 20.52 3.77
C GLY A 712 -17.76 19.95 4.21
N GLU A 713 -17.46 20.08 5.50
CA GLU A 713 -16.14 19.75 6.03
C GLU A 713 -15.74 18.28 5.82
N ALA A 714 -16.69 17.35 5.77
CA ALA A 714 -16.38 15.94 5.59
C ALA A 714 -15.86 15.63 4.18
N ARG A 715 -16.39 16.32 3.15
CA ARG A 715 -15.80 16.27 1.80
C ARG A 715 -14.39 16.85 1.82
N GLU A 716 -14.23 18.04 2.41
CA GLU A 716 -12.93 18.71 2.46
C GLU A 716 -11.87 17.90 3.21
N ARG A 717 -12.23 17.20 4.29
CA ARG A 717 -11.34 16.23 4.97
C ARG A 717 -11.02 15.00 4.11
N LEU A 718 -11.99 14.49 3.35
CA LEU A 718 -11.80 13.33 2.47
C LEU A 718 -10.78 13.62 1.36
N ILE A 719 -10.83 14.83 0.79
CA ILE A 719 -9.92 15.30 -0.27
C ILE A 719 -8.81 16.23 0.23
N ALA A 720 -8.62 16.33 1.55
CA ALA A 720 -7.62 17.21 2.17
C ALA A 720 -6.22 16.94 1.62
N ASP A 721 -5.34 17.93 1.72
CA ASP A 721 -3.94 17.86 1.27
C ASP A 721 -3.75 17.70 -0.27
N SER A 722 -4.82 17.54 -1.06
CA SER A 722 -4.75 17.56 -2.53
C SER A 722 -4.58 18.98 -3.05
N TYR A 723 -3.96 19.15 -4.21
CA TYR A 723 -3.93 20.44 -4.90
C TYR A 723 -5.32 20.76 -5.50
N ALA A 724 -5.71 22.03 -5.39
CA ALA A 724 -6.91 22.59 -5.99
C ALA A 724 -6.48 23.89 -6.69
N PRO A 725 -6.48 23.94 -8.03
CA PRO A 725 -5.99 25.10 -8.74
C PRO A 725 -6.97 26.28 -8.62
N ASP A 726 -6.42 27.49 -8.66
CA ASP A 726 -7.20 28.67 -9.00
C ASP A 726 -7.64 28.59 -10.47
N ALA A 727 -8.85 29.08 -10.79
CA ALA A 727 -9.39 29.02 -12.14
C ALA A 727 -8.60 29.86 -13.16
N SER A 728 -7.80 30.83 -12.71
CA SER A 728 -6.87 31.60 -13.54
C SER A 728 -5.60 30.82 -13.91
N VAL A 729 -5.23 29.82 -13.10
CA VAL A 729 -4.08 28.94 -13.34
C VAL A 729 -4.52 27.74 -14.17
N ASP A 730 -5.66 27.14 -13.83
CA ASP A 730 -6.11 25.90 -14.43
C ASP A 730 -7.64 25.83 -14.61
N PRO A 731 -8.15 25.46 -15.79
CA PRO A 731 -9.59 25.33 -16.02
C PRO A 731 -10.31 24.35 -15.08
N ILE A 732 -9.60 23.37 -14.50
CA ILE A 732 -10.21 22.44 -13.53
C ILE A 732 -10.70 23.19 -12.27
N GLY A 733 -10.13 24.36 -11.95
CA GLY A 733 -10.53 25.21 -10.83
C GLY A 733 -11.98 25.68 -10.89
N TYR A 734 -12.55 25.82 -12.09
CA TYR A 734 -13.98 26.16 -12.26
C TYR A 734 -14.91 25.13 -11.62
N GLY A 735 -14.48 23.87 -11.49
CA GLY A 735 -15.23 22.82 -10.80
C GLY A 735 -15.54 23.18 -9.36
N GLU A 736 -14.55 23.67 -8.60
CA GLU A 736 -14.72 24.02 -7.19
C GLU A 736 -15.49 25.34 -7.03
N LEU A 737 -15.26 26.33 -7.89
CA LEU A 737 -16.02 27.59 -7.89
C LEU A 737 -17.53 27.32 -8.11
N MET A 738 -17.86 26.51 -9.10
CA MET A 738 -19.25 26.14 -9.38
C MET A 738 -19.85 25.30 -8.24
N PHE A 739 -19.07 24.35 -7.70
CA PHE A 739 -19.51 23.50 -6.59
C PHE A 739 -19.86 24.32 -5.34
N ALA A 740 -19.04 25.34 -5.02
CA ALA A 740 -19.29 26.24 -3.88
C ALA A 740 -20.57 27.08 -4.04
N LEU A 741 -20.95 27.44 -5.27
CA LEU A 741 -22.19 28.18 -5.55
C LEU A 741 -23.45 27.31 -5.51
N ASN A 742 -23.32 25.99 -5.66
CA ASN A 742 -24.45 25.08 -5.82
C ASN A 742 -25.52 25.17 -4.70
N PRO A 743 -25.20 25.31 -3.40
CA PRO A 743 -26.21 25.48 -2.36
C PRO A 743 -27.05 26.76 -2.54
N ARG A 744 -26.42 27.88 -2.92
CA ARG A 744 -27.12 29.14 -3.16
C ARG A 744 -28.00 29.05 -4.41
N TYR A 745 -27.49 28.46 -5.48
CA TYR A 745 -28.28 28.16 -6.68
C TYR A 745 -29.53 27.33 -6.34
N ALA A 746 -29.38 26.26 -5.56
CA ALA A 746 -30.50 25.40 -5.17
C ALA A 746 -31.55 26.12 -4.30
N GLN A 747 -31.12 27.05 -3.44
CA GLN A 747 -32.03 27.89 -2.67
C GLN A 747 -32.85 28.83 -3.56
N ILE A 748 -32.22 29.44 -4.57
CA ILE A 748 -32.90 30.30 -5.55
C ILE A 748 -33.88 29.47 -6.39
N GLU A 749 -33.47 28.30 -6.87
CA GLU A 749 -34.34 27.36 -7.59
C GLU A 749 -35.58 26.98 -6.76
N LEU A 750 -35.40 26.71 -5.47
CA LEU A 750 -36.50 26.39 -4.55
C LEU A 750 -37.43 27.60 -4.33
N LYS A 751 -36.89 28.80 -4.13
CA LYS A 751 -37.64 30.07 -3.97
C LYS A 751 -38.53 30.34 -5.18
N LEU A 752 -38.02 30.11 -6.38
CA LEU A 752 -38.71 30.42 -7.64
C LEU A 752 -39.70 29.34 -8.08
N ARG A 753 -39.69 28.17 -7.43
CA ARG A 753 -40.49 27.00 -7.82
C ARG A 753 -41.98 27.31 -7.97
N ASP A 754 -42.56 28.04 -7.02
CA ASP A 754 -44.00 28.29 -7.02
C ASP A 754 -44.39 29.38 -8.04
N ALA A 755 -43.50 30.35 -8.29
CA ALA A 755 -43.66 31.34 -9.36
C ALA A 755 -43.61 30.70 -10.76
N VAL A 756 -42.70 29.74 -10.96
CA VAL A 756 -42.63 28.91 -12.19
C VAL A 756 -43.88 28.06 -12.35
N LYS A 757 -44.32 27.35 -11.30
CA LYS A 757 -45.54 26.52 -11.33
C LYS A 757 -46.79 27.33 -11.66
N SER A 758 -46.89 28.54 -11.12
CA SER A 758 -48.00 29.46 -11.35
C SER A 758 -47.88 30.25 -12.67
N LYS A 759 -46.83 29.99 -13.46
CA LYS A 759 -46.54 30.63 -14.77
C LYS A 759 -46.33 32.15 -14.70
N HIS A 760 -45.96 32.70 -13.55
CA HIS A 760 -45.55 34.11 -13.45
C HIS A 760 -44.19 34.38 -14.10
N ILE A 761 -43.33 33.37 -14.11
CA ILE A 761 -42.04 33.34 -14.81
C ILE A 761 -41.92 32.05 -15.62
N PRO A 762 -41.17 32.04 -16.74
CA PRO A 762 -40.93 30.82 -17.50
C PRO A 762 -40.10 29.83 -16.67
N PRO A 763 -40.14 28.51 -16.98
CA PRO A 763 -39.29 27.52 -16.34
C PRO A 763 -37.81 27.90 -16.45
N MET A 764 -37.06 27.67 -15.38
CA MET A 764 -35.61 27.89 -15.38
C MET A 764 -34.97 27.08 -16.51
N PRO A 765 -34.14 27.71 -17.37
CA PRO A 765 -33.55 27.03 -18.52
C PRO A 765 -32.53 25.99 -18.07
N GLN A 766 -32.45 24.88 -18.81
CA GLN A 766 -31.39 23.89 -18.61
C GLN A 766 -30.07 24.32 -19.28
N SER A 767 -30.18 25.15 -20.31
CA SER A 767 -29.05 25.78 -21.00
C SER A 767 -28.43 26.83 -20.08
N LEU A 768 -27.16 26.63 -19.72
CA LEU A 768 -26.42 27.59 -18.88
C LEU A 768 -26.25 28.96 -19.56
N PRO A 769 -25.98 29.05 -20.89
CA PRO A 769 -26.00 30.34 -21.57
C PRO A 769 -27.31 31.12 -21.47
N ASP A 770 -28.46 30.43 -21.45
CA ASP A 770 -29.78 31.08 -21.37
C ASP A 770 -30.14 31.49 -19.93
N LEU A 771 -29.44 30.97 -18.92
CA LEU A 771 -29.72 31.21 -17.51
C LEU A 771 -29.48 32.68 -17.12
N ASP A 772 -28.49 33.33 -17.71
CA ASP A 772 -28.14 34.72 -17.41
C ASP A 772 -29.23 35.70 -17.84
N ALA A 773 -29.70 35.56 -19.09
CA ALA A 773 -30.83 36.35 -19.60
C ALA A 773 -32.14 36.07 -18.83
N TRP A 774 -32.37 34.82 -18.45
CA TRP A 774 -33.52 34.44 -17.63
C TRP A 774 -33.46 35.05 -16.21
N ALA A 775 -32.27 35.09 -15.60
CA ALA A 775 -32.06 35.71 -14.30
C ALA A 775 -32.33 37.21 -14.35
N ALA A 776 -31.86 37.90 -15.40
CA ALA A 776 -32.13 39.32 -15.62
C ALA A 776 -33.63 39.62 -15.74
N ASP A 777 -34.41 38.80 -16.46
CA ASP A 777 -35.88 38.94 -16.55
C ASP A 777 -36.56 38.70 -15.18
N CYS A 778 -36.12 37.69 -14.43
CA CYS A 778 -36.63 37.43 -13.09
C CYS A 778 -36.34 38.59 -12.12
N GLN A 779 -35.16 39.20 -12.22
CA GLN A 779 -34.77 40.36 -11.44
C GLN A 779 -35.61 41.59 -11.81
N ALA A 780 -35.80 41.85 -13.11
CA ALA A 780 -36.64 42.95 -13.60
C ALA A 780 -38.10 42.84 -13.13
N LYS A 781 -38.60 41.61 -12.95
CA LYS A 781 -39.94 41.32 -12.41
C LYS A 781 -40.00 41.26 -10.89
N GLY A 782 -38.88 41.46 -10.19
CA GLY A 782 -38.81 41.50 -8.73
C GLY A 782 -38.90 40.14 -8.03
N PHE A 783 -38.67 39.02 -8.73
CA PHE A 783 -38.67 37.68 -8.14
C PHE A 783 -37.34 37.33 -7.44
N ILE A 784 -36.25 37.95 -7.87
CA ILE A 784 -34.92 37.81 -7.28
C ILE A 784 -34.26 39.19 -7.10
N ASP A 785 -33.33 39.28 -6.15
CA ASP A 785 -32.51 40.47 -5.95
C ASP A 785 -31.23 40.47 -6.81
N SER A 786 -30.42 41.53 -6.72
CA SER A 786 -29.18 41.67 -7.48
C SER A 786 -28.11 40.66 -7.08
N GLU A 787 -28.08 40.21 -5.82
CA GLU A 787 -27.10 39.24 -5.34
C GLU A 787 -27.46 37.84 -5.85
N GLU A 788 -28.74 37.47 -5.80
CA GLU A 788 -29.27 36.23 -6.37
C GLU A 788 -29.07 36.18 -7.90
N ALA A 789 -29.31 37.30 -8.60
CA ALA A 789 -29.03 37.39 -10.03
C ALA A 789 -27.53 37.18 -10.33
N GLN A 790 -26.64 37.78 -9.54
CA GLN A 790 -25.19 37.59 -9.66
C GLN A 790 -24.79 36.12 -9.44
N VAL A 791 -25.37 35.44 -8.44
CA VAL A 791 -25.13 34.01 -8.21
C VAL A 791 -25.54 33.18 -9.41
N LEU A 792 -26.69 33.44 -10.02
CA LEU A 792 -27.13 32.71 -11.22
C LEU A 792 -26.22 32.97 -12.42
N SER A 793 -25.75 34.22 -12.58
CA SER A 793 -24.81 34.61 -13.63
C SER A 793 -23.45 33.92 -13.47
N ASP A 794 -22.88 33.93 -12.26
CA ASP A 794 -21.61 33.25 -11.97
C ASP A 794 -21.75 31.73 -12.13
N TYR A 795 -22.87 31.16 -11.67
CA TYR A 795 -23.18 29.73 -11.85
C TYR A 795 -23.28 29.35 -13.34
N ALA A 796 -23.90 30.20 -14.17
CA ALA A 796 -23.94 30.02 -15.61
C ALA A 796 -22.53 30.02 -16.22
N ARG A 797 -21.74 31.06 -15.91
CA ARG A 797 -20.39 31.25 -16.43
C ARG A 797 -19.47 30.07 -16.06
N TYR A 798 -19.38 29.73 -14.78
CA TYR A 798 -18.54 28.61 -14.33
C TYR A 798 -19.07 27.27 -14.81
N GLY A 799 -20.39 27.12 -14.89
CA GLY A 799 -21.00 25.90 -15.35
C GLY A 799 -20.67 25.56 -16.79
N VAL A 800 -20.61 26.56 -17.68
CA VAL A 800 -20.18 26.35 -19.06
C VAL A 800 -18.79 25.74 -19.09
N GLU A 801 -17.85 26.26 -18.29
CA GLU A 801 -16.48 25.73 -18.18
C GLU A 801 -16.42 24.31 -17.58
N VAL A 802 -17.29 23.99 -16.62
CA VAL A 802 -17.32 22.65 -16.02
C VAL A 802 -17.93 21.63 -16.97
N VAL A 803 -19.01 21.96 -17.69
CA VAL A 803 -19.68 21.01 -18.58
C VAL A 803 -19.08 20.95 -19.98
N LYS A 804 -18.26 21.92 -20.38
CA LYS A 804 -17.63 21.93 -21.70
C LYS A 804 -16.79 20.67 -21.91
N VAL A 805 -16.70 20.30 -23.17
CA VAL A 805 -15.76 19.32 -23.67
C VAL A 805 -14.83 20.08 -24.59
N ASP A 806 -13.53 19.99 -24.34
CA ASP A 806 -12.54 20.68 -25.16
C ASP A 806 -12.57 20.13 -26.60
N ASP A 807 -12.46 21.02 -27.58
CA ASP A 807 -12.35 20.72 -29.00
C ASP A 807 -11.09 21.35 -29.60
N PHE A 808 -10.68 20.84 -30.76
CA PHE A 808 -9.43 21.22 -31.40
C PHE A 808 -9.60 21.25 -32.92
N GLY A 809 -8.70 21.97 -33.60
CA GLY A 809 -8.52 21.83 -35.04
C GLY A 809 -8.16 20.41 -35.45
N ALA A 810 -8.17 20.13 -36.77
CA ALA A 810 -7.98 18.78 -37.30
C ALA A 810 -6.63 18.12 -36.92
N ASP A 811 -5.61 18.92 -36.58
CA ASP A 811 -4.28 18.47 -36.16
C ASP A 811 -4.14 18.34 -34.63
N PHE A 812 -5.21 18.58 -33.86
CA PHE A 812 -5.23 18.60 -32.40
C PHE A 812 -4.26 19.62 -31.75
N GLY A 813 -3.83 20.66 -32.48
CA GLY A 813 -2.86 21.64 -32.01
C GLY A 813 -1.43 21.07 -31.87
N MET A 814 -1.14 19.95 -32.53
CA MET A 814 0.17 19.28 -32.43
C MET A 814 1.29 20.10 -33.07
N LEU A 815 1.02 20.86 -34.14
CA LEU A 815 2.03 21.69 -34.80
C LEU A 815 2.49 22.84 -33.90
N ASP A 816 1.54 23.58 -33.32
CA ASP A 816 1.82 24.69 -32.40
C ASP A 816 2.57 24.22 -31.16
N ALA A 817 2.15 23.08 -30.60
CA ALA A 817 2.82 22.42 -29.49
C ALA A 817 4.29 22.10 -29.80
N LEU A 818 4.55 21.55 -31.00
CA LEU A 818 5.90 21.22 -31.45
C LEU A 818 6.77 22.47 -31.62
N GLN A 819 6.21 23.54 -32.21
CA GLN A 819 6.91 24.82 -32.39
C GLN A 819 7.25 25.45 -31.04
N LYS A 820 6.27 25.57 -30.13
CA LYS A 820 6.47 26.08 -28.77
C LYS A 820 7.59 25.33 -28.04
N ARG A 821 7.59 24.00 -28.13
CA ARG A 821 8.64 23.17 -27.54
C ARG A 821 10.00 23.44 -28.19
N HIS A 822 10.07 23.51 -29.52
CA HIS A 822 11.31 23.73 -30.25
C HIS A 822 11.93 25.09 -29.92
N GLU A 823 11.13 26.15 -29.90
CA GLU A 823 11.56 27.50 -29.54
C GLU A 823 12.07 27.58 -28.10
N ALA A 824 11.37 26.94 -27.15
CA ALA A 824 11.80 26.90 -25.76
C ALA A 824 13.15 26.20 -25.59
N LEU A 825 13.35 25.05 -26.25
CA LEU A 825 14.60 24.28 -26.16
C LEU A 825 15.76 24.92 -26.92
N ALA A 826 15.50 25.66 -28.01
CA ALA A 826 16.54 26.37 -28.74
C ALA A 826 17.09 27.59 -27.98
N ASN A 827 16.32 28.14 -27.04
CA ASN A 827 16.68 29.29 -26.22
C ASN A 827 17.34 28.90 -24.88
N GLU A 828 17.43 27.60 -24.56
CA GLU A 828 18.27 27.17 -23.45
C GLU A 828 19.75 27.40 -23.83
N PRO A 829 20.53 28.15 -23.04
CA PRO A 829 21.95 28.29 -23.30
C PRO A 829 22.58 26.90 -23.35
N GLU A 830 23.32 26.59 -24.44
CA GLU A 830 24.07 25.34 -24.55
C GLU A 830 24.77 25.09 -23.22
N ALA A 831 24.46 23.96 -22.59
CA ALA A 831 25.14 23.54 -21.38
C ALA A 831 26.65 23.63 -21.66
N ILE A 832 27.33 24.54 -20.95
CA ILE A 832 28.75 24.81 -21.10
C ILE A 832 29.45 23.45 -21.20
N PRO A 833 30.17 23.14 -22.29
CA PRO A 833 30.90 21.89 -22.37
C PRO A 833 31.89 21.88 -21.22
N ALA A 834 31.66 20.98 -20.26
CA ALA A 834 32.55 20.75 -19.12
C ALA A 834 33.79 19.98 -19.56
#